data_AF-A0A536X4T6-F1
#
_entry.id   AF-A0A536X4T6-F1
#
_cell.length_a   1.000
_cell.length_b   1.000
_cell.length_c   1.000
_cell.angle_alpha   90.00
_cell.angle_beta   90.00
_cell.angle_gamma   90.00
#
_symmetry.space_group_name_H-M   'P 1'
#
loop_
_entity.id
_entity.type
_entity.pdbx_description
1 polymer ?
#
loop_
_entity_poly.entity_id
_entity_poly.type
_entity_poly.pdbx_seq_one_letter_code
_entity_poly.pdbx_strand_id
1 'polypeptide(L)'
;MLDTLHRMLELPQVTLCCIDTIHHALALRALRCSMREISFGRTLFLTDRSLEEAGIETRVIEPLVSREAYSQFVLKSLLPHIDTSHVLLIQWDGYAINPAAWRDEFLECDYIGATWFWHSDAMRVGNGGFSLRSRKLLVALQDSRIALAGPEDETIGRSFRPLLEREHGIRFAPEPLADGFAFEAAYPIGKPFGFHGLFNFCRVVPAEELIELTVHFTPDIARSPQLAQLGRNCLAMGLWRAAAAIFQRILDETPHDAAAAGGLSTASANAARLPPAGRNDPCPCGSGKRYKHCHGATGVPSQRPVSEPVVEKRLAHAVSVHQRGDAAAAEAIYREVLGISPGHAVAMHYLGVVEYQRGDCTKALPLLERSVASVPAEPEFKNNLGLAYAACDRERDAIAAYRAALTLKPDHAVAWNNLGLALQSINEVDSAIAAFRRACEITPTFAQARWNLSLALLLEGKFAEGWREYDWRLSLPELGKDRHRYAGPPWDGTEISGKTLLLYAEQGLGDAVQFVRYASVVARLGARVLVHAPDALCGLFASVPDVAEVLSVSAEPPRYDADLALMSLPRVFGTTLDTIPCDVPYMDVSMERRHRAREKLALGRTLLKVGLAWAGSKAHTNDRNRSCRLSMLAPLFEVPGVAWYSLQHGDAAAQIASVQGATAMAPLLPDVSLDDTAALIAELDLIISVDTSIVHIAGALARPCWVLLPFAPDWRWLLGRDDSPWYPTLKLFRQPAMRDWESVVAQVAAQLRSLASH
;
A
#
# COMPACT_ATOMS: atom_id res chain seq x y z
N MET A 1 32.38 -9.38 -28.07
CA MET A 1 33.15 -8.12 -28.24
C MET A 1 32.21 -7.13 -28.92
N LEU A 2 31.36 -6.47 -28.14
CA LEU A 2 30.60 -5.29 -28.53
C LEU A 2 30.81 -4.32 -27.38
N ASP A 3 31.56 -3.28 -27.70
CA ASP A 3 32.05 -2.24 -26.81
C ASP A 3 30.89 -1.24 -26.62
N THR A 4 30.07 -1.44 -25.60
CA THR A 4 29.09 -0.42 -25.21
C THR A 4 29.86 0.67 -24.47
N LEU A 5 30.44 1.61 -25.21
CA LEU A 5 30.92 2.88 -24.65
C LEU A 5 29.79 3.46 -23.78
N HIS A 6 29.97 3.46 -22.45
CA HIS A 6 29.12 4.24 -21.56
C HIS A 6 29.30 5.71 -21.96
N ARG A 7 28.23 6.29 -22.50
CA ARG A 7 28.20 7.68 -22.96
C ARG A 7 28.12 8.57 -21.71
N MET A 8 29.12 9.44 -21.52
CA MET A 8 29.15 10.44 -20.47
C MET A 8 27.91 11.35 -20.59
N LEU A 9 27.24 11.65 -19.47
CA LEU A 9 26.14 12.60 -19.44
C LEU A 9 26.71 14.03 -19.45
N GLU A 10 26.38 14.82 -20.45
CA GLU A 10 26.86 16.20 -20.59
C GLU A 10 25.83 17.19 -20.05
N LEU A 11 26.17 17.91 -18.98
CA LEU A 11 25.37 18.94 -18.34
C LEU A 11 26.09 20.31 -18.35
N PRO A 12 26.34 20.90 -19.54
CA PRO A 12 27.05 22.19 -19.64
C PRO A 12 26.28 23.34 -18.98
N GLN A 13 24.98 23.17 -18.78
CA GLN A 13 24.07 24.16 -18.18
C GLN A 13 24.11 24.19 -16.65
N VAL A 14 24.80 23.24 -16.02
CA VAL A 14 24.74 22.97 -14.58
C VAL A 14 26.12 23.13 -13.96
N THR A 15 26.21 23.91 -12.88
CA THR A 15 27.36 23.91 -11.97
C THR A 15 27.11 22.87 -10.90
N LEU A 16 27.98 21.88 -10.74
CA LEU A 16 28.00 21.04 -9.53
C LEU A 16 28.71 21.83 -8.42
N CYS A 17 28.02 22.12 -7.32
CA CYS A 17 28.57 22.94 -6.23
C CYS A 17 28.49 22.21 -4.90
N CYS A 18 29.61 22.15 -4.18
CA CYS A 18 29.64 21.77 -2.76
C CYS A 18 30.08 22.98 -1.92
N ILE A 19 29.47 23.16 -0.76
CA ILE A 19 29.80 24.22 0.18
C ILE A 19 30.09 23.56 1.52
N ASP A 20 31.34 23.60 1.97
CA ASP A 20 31.74 22.99 3.22
C ASP A 20 33.03 23.61 3.77
N THR A 21 33.03 24.02 5.05
CA THR A 21 34.19 24.63 5.73
C THR A 21 34.69 23.79 6.91
N ILE A 22 34.25 22.53 7.04
CA ILE A 22 34.50 21.66 8.20
C ILE A 22 35.09 20.30 7.76
N HIS A 23 34.47 19.63 6.79
CA HIS A 23 34.76 18.28 6.31
C HIS A 23 35.29 18.26 4.87
N HIS A 24 36.38 18.99 4.61
CA HIS A 24 36.97 19.18 3.27
C HIS A 24 37.19 17.89 2.48
N ALA A 25 37.73 16.86 3.14
CA ALA A 25 38.04 15.59 2.48
C ALA A 25 36.79 14.85 2.01
N LEU A 26 35.69 14.93 2.77
CA LEU A 26 34.41 14.31 2.42
C LEU A 26 33.73 15.09 1.30
N ALA A 27 33.77 16.42 1.34
CA ALA A 27 33.27 17.27 0.27
C ALA A 27 33.97 17.00 -1.07
N LEU A 28 35.31 16.94 -1.10
CA LEU A 28 36.08 16.58 -2.30
C LEU A 28 35.76 15.17 -2.81
N ARG A 29 35.52 14.23 -1.90
CA ARG A 29 35.08 12.87 -2.25
C ARG A 29 33.70 12.87 -2.90
N ALA A 30 32.74 13.60 -2.34
CA ALA A 30 31.39 13.72 -2.87
C ALA A 30 31.40 14.30 -4.29
N LEU A 31 32.17 15.36 -4.52
CA LEU A 31 32.37 15.96 -5.84
C LEU A 31 32.97 14.96 -6.84
N ARG A 32 34.08 14.27 -6.48
CA ARG A 32 34.69 13.26 -7.36
C ARG A 32 33.74 12.14 -7.73
N CYS A 33 32.94 11.65 -6.77
CA CYS A 33 31.95 10.61 -7.03
C CYS A 33 30.86 11.09 -7.99
N SER A 34 30.39 12.32 -7.81
CA SER A 34 29.35 12.94 -8.65
C SER A 34 29.80 13.16 -10.10
N MET A 35 31.12 13.29 -10.34
CA MET A 35 31.69 13.51 -11.67
C MET A 35 32.03 12.24 -12.46
N ARG A 36 31.92 11.03 -11.86
CA ARG A 36 32.45 9.79 -12.47
C ARG A 36 31.88 9.44 -13.85
N GLU A 37 30.67 9.90 -14.14
CA GLU A 37 29.94 9.61 -15.39
C GLU A 37 29.16 10.83 -15.92
N ILE A 38 29.45 12.02 -15.37
CA ILE A 38 28.77 13.27 -15.70
C ILE A 38 29.81 14.36 -15.88
N SER A 39 29.73 15.04 -17.02
CA SER A 39 30.51 16.22 -17.34
C SER A 39 29.64 17.46 -17.09
N PHE A 40 29.97 18.21 -16.05
CA PHE A 40 29.29 19.45 -15.70
C PHE A 40 29.94 20.64 -16.40
N GLY A 41 29.18 21.69 -16.69
CA GLY A 41 29.73 22.94 -17.21
C GLY A 41 30.77 23.56 -16.26
N ARG A 42 30.60 23.31 -14.96
CA ARG A 42 31.56 23.69 -13.92
C ARG A 42 31.41 22.81 -12.69
N THR A 43 32.51 22.52 -12.00
CA THR A 43 32.49 21.89 -10.67
C THR A 43 33.18 22.81 -9.68
N LEU A 44 32.49 23.18 -8.60
CA LEU A 44 32.89 24.23 -7.69
C LEU A 44 32.84 23.73 -6.23
N PHE A 45 33.94 23.93 -5.50
CA PHE A 45 34.01 23.74 -4.07
C PHE A 45 34.19 25.10 -3.36
N LEU A 46 33.18 25.53 -2.59
CA LEU A 46 33.25 26.72 -1.75
C LEU A 46 33.65 26.31 -0.33
N THR A 47 34.82 26.77 0.12
CA THR A 47 35.37 26.36 1.41
C THR A 47 36.25 27.44 2.06
N ASP A 48 36.70 27.25 3.31
CA ASP A 48 37.48 28.22 4.08
C ASP A 48 38.98 28.23 3.75
N ARG A 49 39.43 27.35 2.83
CA ARG A 49 40.85 27.18 2.50
C ARG A 49 41.07 26.80 1.04
N SER A 50 42.24 27.12 0.52
CA SER A 50 42.62 26.71 -0.84
C SER A 50 42.97 25.23 -0.87
N LEU A 51 42.39 24.50 -1.83
CA LEU A 51 42.65 23.08 -2.07
C LEU A 51 42.80 22.87 -3.57
N GLU A 52 43.83 22.12 -3.98
CA GLU A 52 44.06 21.75 -5.38
C GLU A 52 43.50 20.36 -5.63
N GLU A 53 42.52 20.25 -6.53
CA GLU A 53 41.95 18.98 -6.97
C GLU A 53 41.62 19.06 -8.46
N ALA A 54 42.03 18.06 -9.24
CA ALA A 54 41.88 18.10 -10.69
C ALA A 54 40.40 18.08 -11.09
N GLY A 55 39.99 19.05 -11.92
CA GLY A 55 38.62 19.18 -12.41
C GLY A 55 37.62 19.76 -11.40
N ILE A 56 38.08 20.20 -10.22
CA ILE A 56 37.27 20.87 -9.19
C ILE A 56 37.88 22.25 -8.93
N GLU A 57 37.12 23.31 -9.21
CA GLU A 57 37.54 24.68 -8.87
C GLU A 57 37.25 24.94 -7.39
N THR A 58 38.27 25.33 -6.63
CA THR A 58 38.10 25.73 -5.22
C THR A 58 38.03 27.25 -5.12
N ARG A 59 37.03 27.80 -4.41
CA ARG A 59 36.97 29.22 -4.04
C ARG A 59 36.88 29.38 -2.53
N VAL A 60 37.68 30.31 -2.01
CA VAL A 60 37.72 30.60 -0.58
C VAL A 60 36.56 31.51 -0.20
N ILE A 61 35.79 31.11 0.82
CA ILE A 61 34.70 31.87 1.45
C ILE A 61 34.98 32.02 2.94
N GLU A 62 34.23 32.88 3.61
CA GLU A 62 34.28 32.96 5.08
C GLU A 62 33.81 31.64 5.72
N PRO A 63 34.43 31.22 6.84
CA PRO A 63 34.02 30.00 7.55
C PRO A 63 32.53 30.01 7.93
N LEU A 64 31.82 28.95 7.56
CA LEU A 64 30.40 28.77 7.89
C LEU A 64 30.30 27.91 9.15
N VAL A 65 30.17 28.55 10.31
CA VAL A 65 30.25 27.88 11.63
C VAL A 65 28.89 27.48 12.22
N SER A 66 27.79 27.73 11.52
CA SER A 66 26.44 27.36 11.95
C SER A 66 25.53 27.03 10.77
N ARG A 67 24.45 26.31 11.03
CA ARG A 67 23.39 26.06 10.04
C ARG A 67 22.80 27.37 9.52
N GLU A 68 22.57 28.33 10.40
CA GLU A 68 22.06 29.66 10.02
C GLU A 68 23.01 30.40 9.07
N ALA A 69 24.33 30.36 9.34
CA ALA A 69 25.33 30.96 8.46
C ALA A 69 25.36 30.29 7.09
N TYR A 70 25.26 28.95 7.04
CA TYR A 70 25.13 28.20 5.80
C TYR A 70 23.84 28.59 5.04
N SER A 71 22.70 28.58 5.72
CA SER A 71 21.42 28.93 5.13
C SER A 71 21.42 30.36 4.58
N GLN A 72 22.00 31.31 5.32
CA GLN A 72 22.15 32.70 4.89
C GLN A 72 23.08 32.83 3.69
N PHE A 73 24.21 32.12 3.68
CA PHE A 73 25.14 32.10 2.55
C PHE A 73 24.45 31.57 1.29
N VAL A 74 23.76 30.44 1.40
CA VAL A 74 23.03 29.83 0.29
C VAL A 74 21.90 30.74 -0.21
N LEU A 75 21.21 31.43 0.69
CA LEU A 75 20.10 32.33 0.37
C LEU A 75 20.57 33.61 -0.33
N LYS A 76 21.67 34.22 0.11
CA LYS A 76 22.07 35.59 -0.31
C LYS A 76 23.43 35.67 -1.01
N SER A 77 24.38 34.84 -0.63
CA SER A 77 25.79 34.95 -1.04
C SER A 77 26.21 33.95 -2.11
N LEU A 78 25.38 32.97 -2.47
CA LEU A 78 25.73 31.96 -3.49
C LEU A 78 25.75 32.51 -4.92
N LEU A 79 24.88 33.47 -5.24
CA LEU A 79 24.66 33.99 -6.60
C LEU A 79 25.94 34.41 -7.36
N PRO A 80 26.90 35.17 -6.77
CA PRO A 80 28.11 35.59 -7.48
C PRO A 80 29.05 34.45 -7.86
N HIS A 81 28.82 33.25 -7.31
CA HIS A 81 29.63 32.07 -7.60
C HIS A 81 29.09 31.23 -8.75
N ILE A 82 27.86 31.48 -9.23
CA ILE A 82 27.16 30.64 -10.19
C ILE A 82 26.93 31.39 -11.51
N ASP A 83 27.60 30.92 -12.57
CA ASP A 83 27.54 31.51 -13.91
C ASP A 83 26.73 30.66 -14.91
N THR A 84 26.43 29.41 -14.55
CA THR A 84 25.60 28.50 -15.34
C THR A 84 24.10 28.75 -15.12
N SER A 85 23.25 28.18 -15.98
CA SER A 85 21.79 28.33 -15.87
C SER A 85 21.21 27.73 -14.58
N HIS A 86 21.81 26.66 -14.08
CA HIS A 86 21.43 25.97 -12.85
C HIS A 86 22.66 25.62 -12.01
N VAL A 87 22.47 25.48 -10.71
CA VAL A 87 23.43 24.90 -9.78
C VAL A 87 22.82 23.66 -9.15
N LEU A 88 23.54 22.55 -9.22
CA LEU A 88 23.26 21.35 -8.45
C LEU A 88 24.07 21.45 -7.16
N LEU A 89 23.40 21.81 -6.08
CA LEU A 89 24.01 22.00 -4.77
C LEU A 89 24.02 20.66 -4.03
N ILE A 90 25.20 20.24 -3.57
CA ILE A 90 25.44 19.02 -2.79
C ILE A 90 26.13 19.36 -1.46
N GLN A 91 25.87 18.59 -0.42
CA GLN A 91 26.59 18.68 0.86
C GLN A 91 27.70 17.61 0.95
N TRP A 92 28.48 17.58 2.03
CA TRP A 92 29.54 16.56 2.19
C TRP A 92 28.96 15.16 2.48
N ASP A 93 27.73 15.09 2.99
CA ASP A 93 26.98 13.89 3.39
C ASP A 93 26.01 13.36 2.30
N GLY A 94 26.04 13.91 1.08
CA GLY A 94 25.49 13.28 -0.12
C GLY A 94 26.18 13.86 -1.38
N TYR A 95 26.33 13.23 -2.55
CA TYR A 95 25.48 12.29 -3.28
C TYR A 95 26.39 11.49 -4.24
N ALA A 96 26.05 10.24 -4.56
CA ALA A 96 26.51 9.61 -5.79
C ALA A 96 25.38 9.74 -6.81
N ILE A 97 25.55 10.67 -7.75
CA ILE A 97 24.52 10.97 -8.74
C ILE A 97 24.39 9.77 -9.68
N ASN A 98 23.15 9.36 -9.97
CA ASN A 98 22.87 8.33 -10.95
C ASN A 98 22.64 8.98 -12.33
N PRO A 99 23.63 8.97 -13.23
CA PRO A 99 23.49 9.61 -14.55
C PRO A 99 22.33 9.03 -15.36
N ALA A 100 22.01 7.76 -15.17
CA ALA A 100 20.92 7.08 -15.88
C ALA A 100 19.51 7.50 -15.42
N ALA A 101 19.40 8.27 -14.34
CA ALA A 101 18.14 8.81 -13.84
C ALA A 101 17.97 10.31 -14.16
N TRP A 102 18.88 10.91 -14.93
CA TRP A 102 18.74 12.28 -15.39
C TRP A 102 17.52 12.42 -16.30
N ARG A 103 16.78 13.51 -16.11
CA ARG A 103 15.66 13.93 -16.97
C ARG A 103 15.86 15.39 -17.31
N ASP A 104 15.76 15.73 -18.60
CA ASP A 104 15.91 17.13 -19.05
C ASP A 104 14.84 18.04 -18.43
N GLU A 105 13.68 17.48 -18.08
CA GLU A 105 12.60 18.14 -17.33
C GLU A 105 13.06 18.75 -15.99
N PHE A 106 14.15 18.25 -15.39
CA PHE A 106 14.69 18.86 -14.17
C PHE A 106 15.13 20.31 -14.40
N LEU A 107 15.60 20.65 -15.61
CA LEU A 107 16.00 22.01 -15.97
C LEU A 107 14.82 22.94 -16.27
N GLU A 108 13.59 22.42 -16.28
CA GLU A 108 12.38 23.25 -16.38
C GLU A 108 11.96 23.84 -15.01
N CYS A 109 12.55 23.34 -13.93
CA CYS A 109 12.29 23.76 -12.56
C CYS A 109 13.35 24.74 -12.07
N ASP A 110 12.90 25.81 -11.43
CA ASP A 110 13.75 26.77 -10.75
C ASP A 110 14.22 26.27 -9.36
N TYR A 111 13.46 25.35 -8.76
CA TYR A 111 13.81 24.70 -7.49
C TYR A 111 13.29 23.26 -7.42
N ILE A 112 14.18 22.30 -7.17
CA ILE A 112 13.83 20.89 -6.93
C ILE A 112 14.80 20.26 -5.92
N GLY A 113 14.26 19.45 -5.01
CA GLY A 113 14.99 18.66 -4.04
C GLY A 113 14.11 17.53 -3.52
N ALA A 114 14.28 17.10 -2.27
CA ALA A 114 13.52 15.98 -1.71
C ALA A 114 12.10 16.40 -1.27
N THR A 115 11.18 15.43 -1.29
CA THR A 115 9.83 15.58 -0.74
C THR A 115 9.87 15.42 0.79
N TRP A 116 9.53 16.48 1.54
CA TRP A 116 9.43 16.46 3.00
C TRP A 116 8.26 15.60 3.46
N PHE A 117 8.54 14.59 4.28
CA PHE A 117 7.49 13.69 4.80
C PHE A 117 6.70 14.29 5.98
N TRP A 118 7.21 15.34 6.61
CA TRP A 118 6.58 16.02 7.75
C TRP A 118 5.64 17.17 7.35
N HIS A 119 5.53 17.46 6.06
CA HIS A 119 4.54 18.38 5.51
C HIS A 119 3.52 17.61 4.66
N SER A 120 2.23 17.92 4.84
CA SER A 120 1.11 17.27 4.15
C SER A 120 0.43 18.16 3.11
N ASP A 121 0.89 19.40 2.96
CA ASP A 121 0.38 20.34 1.96
C ASP A 121 1.15 20.25 0.64
N ALA A 122 0.65 20.95 -0.38
CA ALA A 122 1.24 20.99 -1.72
C ALA A 122 2.61 21.70 -1.80
N MET A 123 3.14 22.21 -0.67
CA MET A 123 4.43 22.90 -0.56
C MET A 123 5.46 22.03 0.18
N ARG A 124 5.42 20.72 -0.07
CA ARG A 124 6.30 19.72 0.55
C ARG A 124 7.54 19.35 -0.25
N VAL A 125 7.92 20.12 -1.27
CA VAL A 125 9.18 19.90 -2.02
C VAL A 125 10.22 20.91 -1.52
N GLY A 126 11.30 20.38 -0.94
CA GLY A 126 12.31 21.15 -0.21
C GLY A 126 13.73 20.85 -0.66
N ASN A 127 14.69 20.93 0.26
CA ASN A 127 16.01 20.33 0.09
C ASN A 127 16.23 19.24 1.13
N GLY A 128 16.99 18.22 0.76
CA GLY A 128 17.46 17.15 1.65
C GLY A 128 18.97 17.04 1.61
N GLY A 129 19.68 18.16 1.62
CA GLY A 129 21.13 18.21 1.32
C GLY A 129 21.50 18.08 -0.16
N PHE A 130 20.50 18.00 -1.05
CA PHE A 130 20.62 18.07 -2.50
C PHE A 130 19.47 18.84 -3.10
N SER A 131 19.83 19.77 -3.96
CA SER A 131 18.85 20.56 -4.70
C SER A 131 19.43 21.04 -6.01
N LEU A 132 18.60 21.07 -7.05
CA LEU A 132 18.89 21.83 -8.26
C LEU A 132 18.16 23.16 -8.15
N ARG A 133 18.90 24.24 -8.41
CA ARG A 133 18.41 25.62 -8.29
C ARG A 133 18.77 26.36 -9.55
N SER A 134 17.81 27.03 -10.17
CA SER A 134 18.12 27.88 -11.31
C SER A 134 18.82 29.16 -10.85
N ARG A 135 19.60 29.75 -11.76
CA ARG A 135 20.15 31.08 -11.56
C ARG A 135 19.05 32.13 -11.41
N LYS A 136 17.92 31.93 -12.07
CA LYS A 136 16.73 32.78 -11.94
C LYS A 136 16.20 32.79 -10.50
N LEU A 137 16.14 31.64 -9.83
CA LEU A 137 15.84 31.58 -8.41
C LEU A 137 16.87 32.37 -7.59
N LEU A 138 18.17 32.15 -7.80
CA LEU A 138 19.21 32.84 -7.03
C LEU A 138 19.15 34.37 -7.17
N VAL A 139 18.72 34.88 -8.33
CA VAL A 139 18.44 36.31 -8.55
C VAL A 139 17.19 36.76 -7.79
N ALA A 140 16.10 36.00 -7.87
CA ALA A 140 14.86 36.30 -7.15
C ALA A 140 15.08 36.36 -5.63
N LEU A 141 15.95 35.49 -5.10
CA LEU A 141 16.32 35.49 -3.68
C LEU A 141 17.05 36.76 -3.22
N GLN A 142 17.52 37.63 -4.13
CA GLN A 142 18.11 38.93 -3.77
C GLN A 142 17.06 40.00 -3.42
N ASP A 143 15.77 39.72 -3.61
CA ASP A 143 14.69 40.59 -3.17
C ASP A 143 14.85 40.93 -1.67
N SER A 144 14.82 42.24 -1.36
CA SER A 144 14.99 42.75 0.00
C SER A 144 13.93 42.25 0.99
N ARG A 145 12.77 41.81 0.51
CA ARG A 145 11.68 41.25 1.32
C ARG A 145 11.97 39.82 1.77
N ILE A 146 12.81 39.09 1.04
CA ILE A 146 13.15 37.71 1.34
C ILE A 146 14.28 37.72 2.36
N ALA A 147 13.96 37.40 3.61
CA ALA A 147 14.91 37.23 4.69
C ALA A 147 14.90 35.77 5.16
N LEU A 148 15.97 35.32 5.82
CA LEU A 148 16.02 33.98 6.36
C LEU A 148 14.93 33.80 7.43
N ALA A 149 14.07 32.80 7.25
CA ALA A 149 12.92 32.53 8.10
C ALA A 149 12.90 31.04 8.47
N GLY A 150 13.97 30.61 9.16
CA GLY A 150 14.27 29.20 9.44
C GLY A 150 15.36 28.66 8.50
N PRO A 151 15.44 27.34 8.30
CA PRO A 151 16.29 26.73 7.28
C PRO A 151 16.06 27.33 5.88
N GLU A 152 17.07 27.33 5.02
CA GLU A 152 16.98 27.98 3.71
C GLU A 152 15.96 27.32 2.80
N ASP A 153 15.80 26.01 2.87
CA ASP A 153 14.82 25.26 2.10
C ASP A 153 13.38 25.56 2.52
N GLU A 154 13.09 25.64 3.82
CA GLU A 154 11.77 26.09 4.29
C GLU A 154 11.52 27.56 3.94
N THR A 155 12.56 28.39 4.04
CA THR A 155 12.49 29.80 3.63
C THR A 155 12.10 29.93 2.15
N ILE A 156 12.74 29.16 1.27
CA ILE A 156 12.53 29.18 -0.19
C ILE A 156 11.21 28.47 -0.55
N GLY A 157 11.03 27.24 -0.09
CA GLY A 157 9.98 26.31 -0.49
C GLY A 157 8.63 26.53 0.19
N ARG A 158 8.58 27.31 1.28
CA ARG A 158 7.35 27.59 2.03
C ARG A 158 7.16 29.08 2.29
N SER A 159 8.03 29.68 3.11
CA SER A 159 7.82 31.04 3.64
C SER A 159 7.70 32.08 2.52
N PHE A 160 8.54 31.98 1.48
CA PHE A 160 8.53 32.89 0.36
C PHE A 160 8.10 32.27 -0.97
N ARG A 161 7.68 31.00 -0.99
CA ARG A 161 7.21 30.34 -2.21
C ARG A 161 6.08 31.10 -2.92
N PRO A 162 5.03 31.60 -2.24
CA PRO A 162 3.98 32.38 -2.90
C PRO A 162 4.48 33.67 -3.54
N LEU A 163 5.48 34.33 -2.94
CA LEU A 163 6.09 35.53 -3.49
C LEU A 163 6.94 35.20 -4.72
N LEU A 164 7.77 34.15 -4.61
CA LEU A 164 8.66 33.67 -5.67
C LEU A 164 7.86 33.20 -6.90
N GLU A 165 6.76 32.46 -6.70
CA GLU A 165 5.89 32.01 -7.80
C GLU A 165 5.16 33.20 -8.47
N ARG A 166 4.54 34.08 -7.68
CA ARG A 166 3.69 35.16 -8.23
C ARG A 166 4.47 36.30 -8.86
N GLU A 167 5.54 36.75 -8.22
CA GLU A 167 6.22 37.99 -8.62
C GLU A 167 7.53 37.73 -9.39
N HIS A 168 8.18 36.59 -9.15
CA HIS A 168 9.43 36.21 -9.81
C HIS A 168 9.26 35.06 -10.81
N GLY A 169 8.04 34.51 -10.91
CA GLY A 169 7.69 33.43 -11.83
C GLY A 169 8.44 32.13 -11.58
N ILE A 170 8.92 31.90 -10.35
CA ILE A 170 9.72 30.72 -9.98
C ILE A 170 8.87 29.46 -10.09
N ARG A 171 9.39 28.44 -10.77
CA ARG A 171 8.77 27.12 -10.90
C ARG A 171 9.35 26.14 -9.92
N PHE A 172 8.59 25.76 -8.91
CA PHE A 172 8.93 24.66 -8.02
C PHE A 172 8.56 23.34 -8.66
N ALA A 173 9.39 22.32 -8.49
CA ALA A 173 9.07 21.00 -9.01
C ALA A 173 7.82 20.41 -8.35
N PRO A 174 6.95 19.73 -9.12
CA PRO A 174 5.87 18.94 -8.55
C PRO A 174 6.45 17.67 -7.90
N GLU A 175 5.73 17.12 -6.92
CA GLU A 175 6.17 15.92 -6.17
C GLU A 175 6.58 14.73 -7.06
N PRO A 176 5.87 14.37 -8.14
CA PRO A 176 6.29 13.25 -8.99
C PRO A 176 7.64 13.49 -9.68
N LEU A 177 8.00 14.75 -9.96
CA LEU A 177 9.31 15.09 -10.53
C LEU A 177 10.38 15.11 -9.43
N ALA A 178 10.03 15.60 -8.23
CA ALA A 178 10.89 15.57 -7.04
C ALA A 178 11.26 14.13 -6.63
N ASP A 179 10.30 13.19 -6.66
CA ASP A 179 10.52 11.78 -6.34
C ASP A 179 11.49 11.08 -7.31
N GLY A 180 11.52 11.52 -8.57
CA GLY A 180 12.52 11.09 -9.56
C GLY A 180 13.87 11.81 -9.43
N PHE A 181 13.90 12.96 -8.78
CA PHE A 181 15.09 13.80 -8.60
C PHE A 181 15.87 13.45 -7.34
N ALA A 182 15.22 13.36 -6.18
CA ALA A 182 15.86 13.13 -4.90
C ALA A 182 14.97 12.35 -3.93
N PHE A 183 15.57 11.48 -3.12
CA PHE A 183 14.83 10.67 -2.15
C PHE A 183 15.56 10.61 -0.79
N GLU A 184 14.80 10.77 0.30
CA GLU A 184 15.35 10.94 1.66
C GLU A 184 15.23 9.73 2.59
N ALA A 185 14.39 8.72 2.33
CA ALA A 185 14.16 7.65 3.32
C ALA A 185 13.85 6.25 2.76
N ALA A 186 14.87 5.38 2.80
CA ALA A 186 14.82 3.91 2.74
C ALA A 186 14.33 3.23 1.42
N TYR A 187 15.15 2.28 0.98
CA TYR A 187 14.92 1.40 -0.17
C TYR A 187 13.72 0.44 0.04
N PRO A 188 13.03 0.01 -1.05
CA PRO A 188 13.05 0.54 -2.41
C PRO A 188 11.81 1.38 -2.79
N ILE A 189 12.05 2.54 -3.43
CA ILE A 189 11.15 3.24 -4.37
C ILE A 189 12.04 3.87 -5.47
N GLY A 190 11.78 3.58 -6.75
CA GLY A 190 12.36 4.27 -7.92
C GLY A 190 13.90 4.24 -8.07
N LYS A 191 14.42 4.70 -9.22
CA LYS A 191 15.84 5.04 -9.41
C LYS A 191 15.95 6.57 -9.40
N PRO A 192 16.08 7.24 -8.24
CA PRO A 192 16.20 8.70 -8.21
C PRO A 192 17.55 9.15 -8.79
N PHE A 193 17.61 10.40 -9.25
CA PHE A 193 18.84 11.04 -9.73
C PHE A 193 19.86 11.27 -8.59
N GLY A 194 19.38 11.69 -7.43
CA GLY A 194 20.15 11.88 -6.20
C GLY A 194 19.62 11.07 -5.02
N PHE A 195 20.53 10.58 -4.17
CA PHE A 195 20.25 9.82 -2.94
C PHE A 195 20.70 10.60 -1.70
N HIS A 196 19.94 10.63 -0.61
CA HIS A 196 20.42 11.16 0.68
C HIS A 196 20.65 10.04 1.73
N GLY A 197 21.50 10.31 2.74
CA GLY A 197 21.57 9.51 3.97
C GLY A 197 22.48 8.28 3.97
N LEU A 198 22.32 7.41 4.98
CA LEU A 198 23.21 6.28 5.31
C LEU A 198 23.44 5.28 4.17
N PHE A 199 22.51 5.19 3.22
CA PHE A 199 22.68 4.34 2.04
C PHE A 199 23.83 4.81 1.15
N ASN A 200 24.04 6.13 1.03
CA ASN A 200 25.19 6.67 0.32
C ASN A 200 26.49 6.38 1.02
N PHE A 201 26.50 6.46 2.35
CA PHE A 201 27.68 6.17 3.14
C PHE A 201 28.23 4.78 2.77
N CYS A 202 27.35 3.79 2.62
CA CYS A 202 27.68 2.46 2.13
C CYS A 202 28.21 2.40 0.68
N ARG A 203 27.85 3.36 -0.19
CA ARG A 203 28.30 3.41 -1.60
C ARG A 203 29.61 4.16 -1.79
N VAL A 204 29.85 5.19 -0.99
CA VAL A 204 30.98 6.09 -1.16
C VAL A 204 32.15 5.70 -0.26
N VAL A 205 31.88 5.21 0.95
CA VAL A 205 32.91 4.77 1.91
C VAL A 205 33.18 3.28 1.67
N PRO A 206 34.45 2.86 1.46
CA PRO A 206 34.78 1.48 1.18
C PRO A 206 34.50 0.66 2.44
N ALA A 207 34.17 -0.62 2.26
CA ALA A 207 33.80 -1.49 3.38
C ALA A 207 34.86 -1.49 4.50
N GLU A 208 36.15 -1.43 4.16
CA GLU A 208 37.24 -1.42 5.15
C GLU A 208 37.28 -0.13 5.98
N GLU A 209 37.06 1.04 5.37
CA GLU A 209 37.00 2.32 6.09
C GLU A 209 35.73 2.38 6.97
N LEU A 210 34.61 1.79 6.53
CA LEU A 210 33.42 1.64 7.37
C LEU A 210 33.69 0.78 8.61
N ILE A 211 34.45 -0.31 8.45
CA ILE A 211 34.86 -1.18 9.55
C ILE A 211 35.75 -0.39 10.52
N GLU A 212 36.73 0.35 10.01
CA GLU A 212 37.61 1.20 10.84
C GLU A 212 36.82 2.27 11.61
N LEU A 213 35.78 2.85 11.02
CA LEU A 213 34.95 3.84 11.70
C LEU A 213 34.15 3.27 12.87
N THR A 214 33.83 1.97 12.86
CA THR A 214 33.02 1.36 13.92
C THR A 214 33.65 1.48 15.30
N VAL A 215 34.99 1.44 15.40
CA VAL A 215 35.69 1.58 16.68
C VAL A 215 35.65 3.01 17.23
N HIS A 216 35.35 3.99 16.39
CA HIS A 216 35.25 5.40 16.76
C HIS A 216 33.82 5.84 17.07
N PHE A 217 32.82 5.00 16.79
CA PHE A 217 31.43 5.29 17.13
C PHE A 217 31.26 5.26 18.65
N THR A 218 30.93 6.43 19.21
CA THR A 218 30.66 6.60 20.64
C THR A 218 29.50 5.70 21.09
N PRO A 219 29.36 5.42 22.39
CA PRO A 219 28.23 4.67 22.91
C PRO A 219 26.85 5.21 22.48
N ASP A 220 26.73 6.53 22.30
CA ASP A 220 25.48 7.16 21.85
C ASP A 220 25.20 6.90 20.36
N ILE A 221 26.24 6.89 19.51
CA ILE A 221 26.12 6.50 18.10
C ILE A 221 25.79 5.01 18.00
N ALA A 222 26.41 4.17 18.82
CA ALA A 222 26.17 2.74 18.86
C ALA A 222 24.73 2.37 19.24
N ARG A 223 24.11 3.16 20.12
CA ARG A 223 22.68 3.04 20.48
C ARG A 223 21.73 3.70 19.47
N SER A 224 22.26 4.38 18.45
CA SER A 224 21.43 5.16 17.54
C SER A 224 20.66 4.26 16.55
N PRO A 225 19.38 4.57 16.28
CA PRO A 225 18.62 3.91 15.20
C PRO A 225 19.28 4.04 13.82
N GLN A 226 20.06 5.11 13.62
CA GLN A 226 20.80 5.40 12.40
C GLN A 226 21.92 4.38 12.18
N LEU A 227 22.70 4.03 13.21
CA LEU A 227 23.75 3.02 13.04
C LEU A 227 23.17 1.63 12.71
N ALA A 228 22.05 1.26 13.34
CA ALA A 228 21.33 0.03 13.01
C ALA A 228 20.84 0.02 11.55
N GLN A 229 20.37 1.17 11.06
CA GLN A 229 19.98 1.33 9.66
C GLN A 229 21.18 1.23 8.71
N LEU A 230 22.34 1.77 9.08
CA LEU A 230 23.58 1.64 8.30
C LEU A 230 23.99 0.16 8.18
N GLY A 231 23.92 -0.60 9.27
CA GLY A 231 24.18 -2.04 9.26
C GLY A 231 23.24 -2.80 8.33
N ARG A 232 21.93 -2.47 8.34
CA ARG A 232 20.94 -3.04 7.42
C ARG A 232 21.22 -2.70 5.96
N ASN A 233 21.62 -1.47 5.68
CA ASN A 233 21.99 -1.03 4.34
C ASN A 233 23.25 -1.76 3.83
N CYS A 234 24.29 -1.87 4.66
CA CYS A 234 25.49 -2.66 4.35
C CYS A 234 25.15 -4.12 4.06
N LEU A 235 24.23 -4.71 4.84
CA LEU A 235 23.79 -6.09 4.65
C LEU A 235 23.05 -6.27 3.31
N ALA A 236 22.14 -5.35 2.98
CA ALA A 236 21.39 -5.34 1.72
C ALA A 236 22.29 -5.12 0.49
N MET A 237 23.36 -4.32 0.65
CA MET A 237 24.32 -4.03 -0.42
C MET A 237 25.44 -5.08 -0.58
N GLY A 238 25.44 -6.12 0.25
CA GLY A 238 26.47 -7.16 0.21
C GLY A 238 27.81 -6.78 0.83
N LEU A 239 27.86 -5.70 1.62
CA LEU A 239 29.05 -5.25 2.37
C LEU A 239 29.13 -6.01 3.70
N TRP A 240 29.20 -7.34 3.62
CA TRP A 240 28.94 -8.23 4.76
C TRP A 240 29.90 -8.00 5.94
N ARG A 241 31.18 -7.71 5.67
CA ARG A 241 32.17 -7.43 6.72
C ARG A 241 31.90 -6.11 7.44
N ALA A 242 31.52 -5.07 6.71
CA ALA A 242 31.13 -3.78 7.29
C ALA A 242 29.82 -3.89 8.07
N ALA A 243 28.83 -4.62 7.54
CA ALA A 243 27.59 -4.92 8.25
C ALA A 243 27.86 -5.68 9.57
N ALA A 244 28.74 -6.69 9.53
CA ALA A 244 29.12 -7.44 10.72
C ALA A 244 29.81 -6.56 11.77
N ALA A 245 30.76 -5.71 11.37
CA ALA A 245 31.42 -4.77 12.28
C ALA A 245 30.44 -3.77 12.90
N ILE A 246 29.50 -3.24 12.12
CA ILE A 246 28.48 -2.30 12.61
C ILE A 246 27.55 -2.97 13.62
N PHE A 247 27.02 -4.16 13.29
CA PHE A 247 26.13 -4.88 14.20
C PHE A 247 26.85 -5.38 15.46
N GLN A 248 28.13 -5.75 15.34
CA GLN A 248 28.97 -6.07 16.49
C GLN A 248 29.11 -4.84 17.40
N ARG A 249 29.40 -3.66 16.84
CA ARG A 249 29.52 -2.42 17.62
C ARG A 249 28.23 -2.07 18.37
N ILE A 250 27.07 -2.29 17.76
CA ILE A 250 25.76 -2.11 18.42
C ILE A 250 25.60 -3.10 19.59
N LEU A 251 25.98 -4.37 19.40
CA LEU A 251 25.85 -5.41 20.43
C LEU A 251 26.83 -5.21 21.59
N ASP A 252 27.99 -4.60 21.35
CA ASP A 252 28.95 -4.27 22.41
C ASP A 252 28.33 -3.30 23.44
N GLU A 253 27.44 -2.41 23.01
CA GLU A 253 26.75 -1.44 23.87
C GLU A 253 25.32 -1.88 24.26
N THR A 254 24.69 -2.72 23.44
CA THR A 254 23.33 -3.22 23.61
C THR A 254 23.28 -4.75 23.37
N PRO A 255 23.76 -5.57 24.34
CA PRO A 255 23.97 -7.01 24.13
C PRO A 255 22.71 -7.83 23.85
N HIS A 256 21.54 -7.28 24.18
CA HIS A 256 20.24 -7.94 24.00
C HIS A 256 19.45 -7.42 22.78
N ASP A 257 20.07 -6.63 21.89
CA ASP A 257 19.42 -6.18 20.66
C ASP A 257 19.27 -7.36 19.68
N ALA A 258 18.06 -7.92 19.62
CA ALA A 258 17.73 -9.07 18.78
C ALA A 258 17.90 -8.79 17.28
N ALA A 259 17.70 -7.53 16.84
CA ALA A 259 17.84 -7.14 15.44
C ALA A 259 19.32 -7.04 15.05
N ALA A 260 20.17 -6.49 15.92
CA ALA A 260 21.61 -6.46 15.71
C ALA A 260 22.22 -7.87 15.79
N ALA A 261 21.75 -8.74 16.70
CA ALA A 261 22.17 -10.14 16.78
C ALA A 261 21.82 -10.92 15.50
N GLY A 262 20.59 -10.75 14.98
CA GLY A 262 20.18 -11.34 13.71
C GLY A 262 20.97 -10.79 12.52
N GLY A 263 21.22 -9.48 12.51
CA GLY A 263 22.04 -8.79 11.52
C GLY A 263 23.49 -9.29 11.50
N LEU A 264 24.14 -9.39 12.66
CA LEU A 264 25.50 -9.89 12.83
C LEU A 264 25.61 -11.35 12.39
N SER A 265 24.67 -12.21 12.79
CA SER A 265 24.64 -13.62 12.40
C SER A 265 24.56 -13.76 10.87
N THR A 266 23.63 -13.03 10.25
CA THR A 266 23.44 -13.03 8.79
C THR A 266 24.67 -12.48 8.06
N ALA A 267 25.21 -11.35 8.53
CA ALA A 267 26.39 -10.71 7.96
C ALA A 267 27.63 -11.61 8.06
N SER A 268 27.86 -12.22 9.23
CA SER A 268 29.00 -13.09 9.49
C SER A 268 28.91 -14.38 8.68
N ALA A 269 27.73 -14.99 8.59
CA ALA A 269 27.48 -16.16 7.75
C ALA A 269 27.72 -15.86 6.26
N ASN A 270 27.31 -14.70 5.78
CA ASN A 270 27.52 -14.28 4.40
C ASN A 270 28.98 -13.93 4.12
N ALA A 271 29.67 -13.28 5.06
CA ALA A 271 31.11 -12.99 4.97
C ALA A 271 31.97 -14.28 4.99
N ALA A 272 31.53 -15.30 5.73
CA ALA A 272 32.20 -16.60 5.84
C ALA A 272 32.01 -17.51 4.61
N ARG A 273 31.08 -17.17 3.70
CA ARG A 273 30.75 -17.96 2.50
C ARG A 273 31.61 -17.67 1.25
N LEU A 274 32.63 -16.81 1.32
CA LEU A 274 33.54 -16.55 0.20
C LEU A 274 34.68 -17.61 0.11
N PRO A 275 34.88 -18.26 -1.06
CA PRO A 275 36.15 -18.07 -1.78
C PRO A 275 35.99 -18.13 -3.33
N PRO A 276 37.10 -18.15 -4.09
CA PRO A 276 37.79 -17.01 -4.69
C PRO A 276 37.07 -16.48 -5.95
N ALA A 277 37.07 -15.16 -6.21
CA ALA A 277 36.83 -14.73 -7.58
C ALA A 277 37.90 -15.35 -8.49
N GLY A 278 37.60 -15.62 -9.76
CA GLY A 278 38.58 -16.20 -10.68
C GLY A 278 39.80 -15.28 -10.78
N ARG A 279 41.02 -15.83 -10.99
CA ARG A 279 42.27 -15.04 -11.06
C ARG A 279 42.12 -13.74 -11.88
N ASN A 280 41.33 -13.76 -12.96
CA ASN A 280 41.15 -12.61 -13.83
C ASN A 280 39.87 -11.80 -13.56
N ASP A 281 39.03 -12.19 -12.61
CA ASP A 281 37.79 -11.50 -12.27
C ASP A 281 38.09 -10.28 -11.38
N PRO A 282 37.27 -9.22 -11.42
CA PRO A 282 37.34 -8.14 -10.45
C PRO A 282 37.30 -8.70 -9.02
N CYS A 283 38.17 -8.20 -8.15
CA CYS A 283 38.30 -8.71 -6.80
C CYS A 283 37.06 -8.33 -5.98
N PRO A 284 36.42 -9.29 -5.29
CA PRO A 284 35.14 -9.09 -4.62
C PRO A 284 35.26 -8.22 -3.35
N CYS A 285 36.47 -7.80 -2.98
CA CYS A 285 36.70 -6.78 -1.95
C CYS A 285 36.39 -5.35 -2.43
N GLY A 286 36.07 -5.15 -3.72
CA GLY A 286 35.70 -3.85 -4.27
C GLY A 286 36.89 -2.97 -4.71
N SER A 287 38.12 -3.50 -4.73
CA SER A 287 39.33 -2.74 -5.09
C SER A 287 39.48 -2.38 -6.59
N GLY A 288 38.57 -2.85 -7.44
CA GLY A 288 38.62 -2.64 -8.90
C GLY A 288 39.74 -3.40 -9.64
N LYS A 289 40.65 -4.07 -8.93
CA LYS A 289 41.73 -4.91 -9.49
C LYS A 289 41.24 -6.33 -9.73
N ARG A 290 41.95 -7.09 -10.58
CA ARG A 290 41.67 -8.51 -10.79
C ARG A 290 42.15 -9.37 -9.61
N TYR A 291 41.41 -10.42 -9.26
CA TYR A 291 41.62 -11.26 -8.08
C TYR A 291 43.06 -11.82 -7.96
N LYS A 292 43.73 -12.13 -9.08
CA LYS A 292 45.12 -12.63 -9.12
C LYS A 292 46.17 -11.63 -8.64
N HIS A 293 45.87 -10.34 -8.70
CA HIS A 293 46.75 -9.27 -8.24
C HIS A 293 46.38 -8.78 -6.83
N CYS A 294 45.39 -9.40 -6.19
CA CYS A 294 44.88 -9.02 -4.87
C CYS A 294 44.94 -10.20 -3.87
N HIS A 295 44.26 -11.32 -4.14
CA HIS A 295 44.11 -12.43 -3.19
C HIS A 295 44.35 -13.85 -3.77
N GLY A 296 44.53 -14.02 -5.09
CA GLY A 296 44.58 -15.33 -5.76
C GLY A 296 45.95 -15.99 -5.98
N ALA A 297 46.83 -16.04 -4.98
CA ALA A 297 48.18 -16.61 -5.14
C ALA A 297 48.36 -18.11 -4.79
N THR A 298 47.38 -18.85 -4.25
CA THR A 298 47.55 -20.25 -3.79
C THR A 298 46.24 -21.08 -3.94
N GLY A 299 46.22 -22.32 -4.48
CA GLY A 299 44.99 -22.95 -5.05
C GLY A 299 44.59 -24.43 -4.75
N VAL A 300 43.50 -24.88 -5.46
CA VAL A 300 43.02 -26.26 -5.87
C VAL A 300 42.35 -27.21 -4.82
N PRO A 301 41.41 -28.20 -5.10
CA PRO A 301 40.59 -28.62 -6.29
C PRO A 301 39.04 -28.93 -6.14
N SER A 302 38.28 -28.70 -7.25
CA SER A 302 37.26 -29.50 -8.01
C SER A 302 36.12 -30.38 -7.40
N GLN A 303 34.86 -30.11 -7.82
CA GLN A 303 33.83 -31.11 -8.20
C GLN A 303 33.02 -30.65 -9.46
N ARG A 304 32.54 -31.60 -10.29
CA ARG A 304 31.98 -31.41 -11.65
C ARG A 304 30.60 -30.70 -11.68
N PRO A 305 30.30 -29.83 -12.68
CA PRO A 305 28.98 -29.20 -12.83
C PRO A 305 27.96 -30.11 -13.54
N VAL A 306 26.71 -30.09 -13.08
CA VAL A 306 25.52 -30.64 -13.74
C VAL A 306 25.10 -29.69 -14.88
N SER A 307 24.68 -30.21 -16.02
CA SER A 307 24.41 -29.40 -17.22
C SER A 307 23.10 -28.58 -17.15
N GLU A 308 23.12 -27.37 -17.72
CA GLU A 308 22.02 -26.40 -17.87
C GLU A 308 20.65 -26.98 -18.32
N PRO A 309 20.57 -28.00 -19.21
CA PRO A 309 19.32 -28.64 -19.61
C PRO A 309 18.57 -29.35 -18.47
N VAL A 310 19.28 -29.77 -17.41
CA VAL A 310 18.66 -30.41 -16.24
C VAL A 310 17.91 -29.37 -15.39
N VAL A 311 18.43 -28.14 -15.31
CA VAL A 311 17.81 -27.03 -14.55
C VAL A 311 16.53 -26.58 -15.23
N GLU A 312 16.54 -26.38 -16.55
CA GLU A 312 15.36 -25.97 -17.31
C GLU A 312 14.21 -26.99 -17.21
N LYS A 313 14.51 -28.30 -17.33
CA LYS A 313 13.51 -29.36 -17.21
C LYS A 313 12.88 -29.40 -15.81
N ARG A 314 13.69 -29.18 -14.76
CA ARG A 314 13.21 -29.11 -13.37
C ARG A 314 12.31 -27.89 -13.15
N LEU A 315 12.66 -26.74 -13.73
CA LEU A 315 11.84 -25.53 -13.64
C LEU A 315 10.50 -25.68 -14.35
N ALA A 316 10.48 -26.23 -15.57
CA ALA A 316 9.23 -26.49 -16.28
C ALA A 316 8.31 -27.42 -15.46
N HIS A 317 8.89 -28.43 -14.80
CA HIS A 317 8.14 -29.30 -13.90
C HIS A 317 7.62 -28.55 -12.66
N ALA A 318 8.46 -27.74 -12.01
CA ALA A 318 8.08 -26.96 -10.84
C ALA A 318 6.91 -26.01 -11.14
N VAL A 319 6.98 -25.27 -12.25
CA VAL A 319 5.92 -24.35 -12.69
C VAL A 319 4.62 -25.12 -12.96
N SER A 320 4.69 -26.28 -13.62
CA SER A 320 3.51 -27.12 -13.87
C SER A 320 2.87 -27.67 -12.58
N VAL A 321 3.68 -28.04 -11.59
CA VAL A 321 3.20 -28.48 -10.28
C VAL A 321 2.56 -27.30 -9.51
N HIS A 322 3.20 -26.12 -9.55
CA HIS A 322 2.68 -24.90 -8.93
C HIS A 322 1.33 -24.48 -9.54
N GLN A 323 1.20 -24.50 -10.86
CA GLN A 323 -0.05 -24.19 -11.58
C GLN A 323 -1.20 -25.15 -11.23
N ARG A 324 -0.90 -26.37 -10.78
CA ARG A 324 -1.89 -27.35 -10.31
C ARG A 324 -2.26 -27.17 -8.83
N GLY A 325 -1.69 -26.16 -8.16
CA GLY A 325 -1.98 -25.81 -6.77
C GLY A 325 -1.10 -26.50 -5.73
N ASP A 326 -0.16 -27.36 -6.14
CA ASP A 326 0.76 -28.03 -5.21
C ASP A 326 1.99 -27.14 -4.93
N ALA A 327 1.77 -26.11 -4.12
CA ALA A 327 2.80 -25.13 -3.77
C ALA A 327 3.97 -25.75 -2.98
N ALA A 328 3.73 -26.81 -2.20
CA ALA A 328 4.75 -27.47 -1.40
C ALA A 328 5.72 -28.30 -2.26
N ALA A 329 5.20 -29.06 -3.22
CA ALA A 329 6.05 -29.78 -4.16
C ALA A 329 6.80 -28.82 -5.10
N ALA A 330 6.16 -27.74 -5.57
CA ALA A 330 6.82 -26.72 -6.39
C ALA A 330 7.99 -26.05 -5.65
N GLU A 331 7.77 -25.66 -4.38
CA GLU A 331 8.79 -25.09 -3.50
C GLU A 331 10.01 -26.01 -3.33
N ALA A 332 9.79 -27.30 -3.09
CA ALA A 332 10.89 -28.27 -2.99
C ALA A 332 11.76 -28.25 -4.24
N ILE A 333 11.14 -28.26 -5.42
CA ILE A 333 11.85 -28.23 -6.70
C ILE A 333 12.55 -26.88 -6.92
N TYR A 334 11.92 -25.74 -6.59
CA TYR A 334 12.57 -24.43 -6.69
C TYR A 334 13.81 -24.34 -5.78
N ARG A 335 13.74 -24.89 -4.56
CA ARG A 335 14.89 -24.94 -3.65
C ARG A 335 15.99 -25.87 -4.15
N GLU A 336 15.65 -27.00 -4.76
CA GLU A 336 16.65 -27.87 -5.42
C GLU A 336 17.36 -27.13 -6.56
N VAL A 337 16.60 -26.40 -7.39
CA VAL A 337 17.16 -25.57 -8.46
C VAL A 337 18.07 -24.49 -7.88
N LEU A 338 17.69 -23.83 -6.79
CA LEU A 338 18.52 -22.83 -6.12
C LEU A 338 19.73 -23.44 -5.40
N GLY A 339 19.67 -24.72 -5.02
CA GLY A 339 20.82 -25.47 -4.52
C GLY A 339 21.87 -25.73 -5.62
N ILE A 340 21.43 -25.87 -6.87
CA ILE A 340 22.31 -26.05 -8.05
C ILE A 340 22.78 -24.70 -8.60
N SER A 341 21.88 -23.73 -8.68
CA SER A 341 22.12 -22.38 -9.21
C SER A 341 21.49 -21.31 -8.30
N PRO A 342 22.22 -20.85 -7.27
CA PRO A 342 21.70 -19.93 -6.24
C PRO A 342 21.23 -18.56 -6.75
N GLY A 343 21.60 -18.18 -7.98
CA GLY A 343 21.22 -16.94 -8.64
C GLY A 343 20.16 -17.11 -9.73
N HIS A 344 19.53 -18.29 -9.86
CA HIS A 344 18.60 -18.54 -10.95
C HIS A 344 17.32 -17.69 -10.80
N ALA A 345 17.19 -16.65 -11.64
CA ALA A 345 16.13 -15.64 -11.51
C ALA A 345 14.72 -16.23 -11.45
N VAL A 346 14.38 -17.15 -12.37
CA VAL A 346 13.06 -17.80 -12.42
C VAL A 346 12.75 -18.62 -11.16
N ALA A 347 13.75 -19.30 -10.58
CA ALA A 347 13.56 -20.12 -9.39
C ALA A 347 13.37 -19.24 -8.15
N MET A 348 14.15 -18.16 -8.03
CA MET A 348 13.96 -17.14 -7.00
C MET A 348 12.58 -16.49 -7.14
N HIS A 349 12.18 -16.18 -8.38
CA HIS A 349 10.89 -15.59 -8.70
C HIS A 349 9.74 -16.41 -8.12
N TYR A 350 9.61 -17.66 -8.56
CA TYR A 350 8.47 -18.48 -8.19
C TYR A 350 8.55 -19.00 -6.76
N LEU A 351 9.75 -19.17 -6.18
CA LEU A 351 9.86 -19.39 -4.73
C LEU A 351 9.32 -18.17 -3.97
N GLY A 352 9.69 -16.96 -4.36
CA GLY A 352 9.14 -15.74 -3.79
C GLY A 352 7.62 -15.63 -3.95
N VAL A 353 7.07 -16.09 -5.09
CA VAL A 353 5.62 -16.21 -5.30
C VAL A 353 4.98 -17.14 -4.27
N VAL A 354 5.54 -18.33 -4.05
CA VAL A 354 5.04 -19.27 -3.04
C VAL A 354 5.08 -18.68 -1.63
N GLU A 355 6.16 -17.99 -1.27
CA GLU A 355 6.30 -17.42 0.07
C GLU A 355 5.30 -16.29 0.34
N TYR A 356 5.00 -15.39 -0.62
CA TYR A 356 3.99 -14.35 -0.38
C TYR A 356 2.57 -14.92 -0.35
N GLN A 357 2.29 -15.97 -1.15
CA GLN A 357 1.00 -16.67 -1.09
C GLN A 357 0.73 -17.28 0.29
N ARG A 358 1.78 -17.54 1.08
CA ARG A 358 1.70 -17.98 2.48
C ARG A 358 1.69 -16.84 3.49
N GLY A 359 1.81 -15.59 3.04
CA GLY A 359 1.92 -14.42 3.90
C GLY A 359 3.30 -14.18 4.51
N ASP A 360 4.35 -14.91 4.08
CA ASP A 360 5.72 -14.68 4.57
C ASP A 360 6.42 -13.59 3.74
N CYS A 361 6.03 -12.35 4.02
CA CYS A 361 6.60 -11.16 3.40
C CYS A 361 8.12 -11.06 3.55
N THR A 362 8.66 -11.56 4.67
CA THR A 362 10.09 -11.46 4.98
C THR A 362 10.95 -12.34 4.08
N LYS A 363 10.43 -13.49 3.66
CA LYS A 363 11.09 -14.36 2.68
C LYS A 363 10.75 -14.00 1.24
N ALA A 364 9.51 -13.58 0.99
CA ALA A 364 9.02 -13.35 -0.37
C ALA A 364 9.66 -12.16 -1.07
N LEU A 365 9.64 -10.98 -0.43
CA LEU A 365 10.06 -9.73 -1.07
C LEU A 365 11.54 -9.77 -1.49
N PRO A 366 12.50 -10.24 -0.66
CA PRO A 366 13.90 -10.30 -1.08
C PRO A 366 14.14 -11.21 -2.29
N LEU A 367 13.39 -12.31 -2.41
CA LEU A 367 13.50 -13.23 -3.55
C LEU A 367 12.96 -12.60 -4.84
N LEU A 368 11.79 -11.95 -4.77
CA LEU A 368 11.15 -11.29 -5.90
C LEU A 368 11.93 -10.06 -6.35
N GLU A 369 12.40 -9.22 -5.42
CA GLU A 369 13.21 -8.04 -5.73
C GLU A 369 14.53 -8.42 -6.42
N ARG A 370 15.21 -9.48 -5.93
CA ARG A 370 16.41 -10.01 -6.59
C ARG A 370 16.12 -10.61 -7.96
N SER A 371 15.00 -11.30 -8.11
CA SER A 371 14.55 -11.83 -9.41
C SER A 371 14.34 -10.70 -10.43
N VAL A 372 13.60 -9.66 -10.05
CA VAL A 372 13.35 -8.47 -10.89
C VAL A 372 14.64 -7.72 -11.21
N ALA A 373 15.57 -7.60 -10.25
CA ALA A 373 16.87 -6.97 -10.48
C ALA A 373 17.74 -7.77 -11.47
N SER A 374 17.63 -9.10 -11.44
CA SER A 374 18.38 -10.00 -12.34
C SER A 374 17.82 -10.00 -13.77
N VAL A 375 16.50 -9.82 -13.92
CA VAL A 375 15.82 -9.78 -15.22
C VAL A 375 14.92 -8.54 -15.29
N PRO A 376 15.50 -7.34 -15.43
CA PRO A 376 14.76 -6.08 -15.31
C PRO A 376 13.76 -5.83 -16.44
N ALA A 377 13.88 -6.54 -17.55
CA ALA A 377 13.03 -6.44 -18.74
C ALA A 377 11.85 -7.42 -18.76
N GLU A 378 11.65 -8.23 -17.69
CA GLU A 378 10.54 -9.17 -17.60
C GLU A 378 9.31 -8.53 -16.93
N PRO A 379 8.23 -8.18 -17.68
CA PRO A 379 7.05 -7.54 -17.12
C PRO A 379 6.31 -8.41 -16.10
N GLU A 380 6.24 -9.73 -16.29
CA GLU A 380 5.54 -10.63 -15.38
C GLU A 380 6.22 -10.66 -14.01
N PHE A 381 7.55 -10.48 -13.97
CA PHE A 381 8.27 -10.43 -12.70
C PHE A 381 7.90 -9.19 -11.89
N LYS A 382 7.77 -8.04 -12.55
CA LYS A 382 7.34 -6.78 -11.92
C LYS A 382 5.88 -6.83 -11.47
N ASN A 383 5.00 -7.42 -12.28
CA ASN A 383 3.60 -7.62 -11.91
C ASN A 383 3.47 -8.50 -10.65
N ASN A 384 4.19 -9.62 -10.60
CA ASN A 384 4.20 -10.50 -9.42
C ASN A 384 4.85 -9.86 -8.18
N LEU A 385 5.90 -9.04 -8.37
CA LEU A 385 6.45 -8.23 -7.27
C LEU A 385 5.39 -7.24 -6.73
N GLY A 386 4.61 -6.62 -7.62
CA GLY A 386 3.49 -5.77 -7.22
C GLY A 386 2.45 -6.51 -6.39
N LEU A 387 2.07 -7.74 -6.81
CA LEU A 387 1.17 -8.60 -6.03
C LEU A 387 1.72 -8.92 -4.63
N ALA A 388 3.02 -9.19 -4.53
CA ALA A 388 3.65 -9.44 -3.25
C ALA A 388 3.69 -8.18 -2.37
N TYR A 389 3.96 -7.00 -2.94
CA TYR A 389 3.89 -5.74 -2.20
C TYR A 389 2.49 -5.48 -1.66
N ALA A 390 1.45 -5.65 -2.49
CA ALA A 390 0.06 -5.48 -2.06
C ALA A 390 -0.31 -6.46 -0.93
N ALA A 391 0.03 -7.74 -1.08
CA ALA A 391 -0.18 -8.76 -0.03
C ALA A 391 0.56 -8.43 1.28
N CYS A 392 1.65 -7.66 1.21
CA CYS A 392 2.45 -7.21 2.34
C CYS A 392 2.12 -5.78 2.80
N ASP A 393 0.95 -5.26 2.43
CA ASP A 393 0.46 -3.91 2.78
C ASP A 393 1.36 -2.75 2.30
N ARG A 394 2.15 -2.98 1.26
CA ARG A 394 3.04 -1.99 0.64
C ARG A 394 2.42 -1.43 -0.64
N GLU A 395 1.24 -0.81 -0.52
CA GLU A 395 0.41 -0.48 -1.69
C GLU A 395 1.05 0.51 -2.65
N ARG A 396 1.79 1.51 -2.15
CA ARG A 396 2.53 2.44 -3.03
C ARG A 396 3.63 1.74 -3.83
N ASP A 397 4.29 0.77 -3.23
CA ASP A 397 5.31 -0.04 -3.90
C ASP A 397 4.68 -0.98 -4.93
N ALA A 398 3.49 -1.53 -4.61
CA ALA A 398 2.70 -2.31 -5.55
C ALA A 398 2.34 -1.50 -6.80
N ILE A 399 1.82 -0.29 -6.62
CA ILE A 399 1.50 0.66 -7.71
C ILE A 399 2.74 0.93 -8.57
N ALA A 400 3.89 1.21 -7.95
CA ALA A 400 5.14 1.46 -8.67
C ALA A 400 5.58 0.23 -9.49
N ALA A 401 5.49 -0.98 -8.91
CA ALA A 401 5.84 -2.21 -9.59
C ALA A 401 4.90 -2.53 -10.77
N TYR A 402 3.59 -2.32 -10.62
CA TYR A 402 2.63 -2.48 -11.71
C TYR A 402 2.87 -1.47 -12.84
N ARG A 403 3.09 -0.18 -12.52
CA ARG A 403 3.44 0.85 -13.53
C ARG A 403 4.73 0.49 -14.27
N ALA A 404 5.71 -0.06 -13.57
CA ALA A 404 6.95 -0.53 -14.19
C ALA A 404 6.72 -1.76 -15.10
N ALA A 405 5.83 -2.68 -14.72
CA ALA A 405 5.41 -3.78 -15.61
C ALA A 405 4.72 -3.25 -16.87
N LEU A 406 3.84 -2.27 -16.72
CA LEU A 406 3.08 -1.64 -17.81
C LEU A 406 3.94 -0.77 -18.73
N THR A 407 5.05 -0.21 -18.23
CA THR A 407 6.05 0.48 -19.07
C THR A 407 6.71 -0.49 -20.05
N LEU A 408 6.95 -1.75 -19.62
CA LEU A 408 7.53 -2.80 -20.46
C LEU A 408 6.48 -3.45 -21.38
N LYS A 409 5.25 -3.62 -20.88
CA LYS A 409 4.15 -4.27 -21.59
C LYS A 409 2.84 -3.48 -21.41
N PRO A 410 2.60 -2.44 -22.24
CA PRO A 410 1.42 -1.59 -22.13
C PRO A 410 0.08 -2.30 -22.37
N ASP A 411 0.09 -3.45 -23.04
CA ASP A 411 -1.07 -4.31 -23.34
C ASP A 411 -1.25 -5.47 -22.34
N HIS A 412 -0.70 -5.34 -21.12
CA HIS A 412 -0.84 -6.36 -20.08
C HIS A 412 -2.12 -6.17 -19.26
N ALA A 413 -3.24 -6.78 -19.71
CA ALA A 413 -4.55 -6.62 -19.06
C ALA A 413 -4.56 -6.96 -17.56
N VAL A 414 -3.88 -8.03 -17.14
CA VAL A 414 -3.77 -8.44 -15.73
C VAL A 414 -3.05 -7.39 -14.89
N ALA A 415 -1.94 -6.83 -15.36
CA ALA A 415 -1.22 -5.78 -14.62
C ALA A 415 -2.04 -4.48 -14.52
N TRP A 416 -2.82 -4.13 -15.54
CA TRP A 416 -3.78 -3.02 -15.46
C TRP A 416 -4.88 -3.26 -14.42
N ASN A 417 -5.44 -4.47 -14.37
CA ASN A 417 -6.39 -4.85 -13.33
C ASN A 417 -5.77 -4.75 -11.92
N ASN A 418 -4.55 -5.26 -11.75
CA ASN A 418 -3.88 -5.23 -10.44
C ASN A 418 -3.52 -3.80 -10.01
N LEU A 419 -3.11 -2.95 -10.95
CA LEU A 419 -2.93 -1.52 -10.71
C LEU A 419 -4.25 -0.87 -10.25
N GLY A 420 -5.37 -1.19 -10.88
CA GLY A 420 -6.68 -0.69 -10.48
C GLY A 420 -7.04 -1.06 -9.04
N LEU A 421 -6.79 -2.31 -8.64
CA LEU A 421 -7.03 -2.78 -7.27
C LEU A 421 -6.18 -2.03 -6.25
N ALA A 422 -4.88 -1.85 -6.52
CA ALA A 422 -3.98 -1.14 -5.61
C ALA A 422 -4.30 0.37 -5.51
N LEU A 423 -4.74 1.00 -6.61
CA LEU A 423 -5.22 2.39 -6.59
C LEU A 423 -6.52 2.51 -5.79
N GLN A 424 -7.44 1.55 -5.94
CA GLN A 424 -8.68 1.52 -5.18
C GLN A 424 -8.42 1.33 -3.68
N SER A 425 -7.45 0.50 -3.28
CA SER A 425 -7.13 0.31 -1.87
C SER A 425 -6.60 1.58 -1.20
N ILE A 426 -5.92 2.46 -1.95
CA ILE A 426 -5.52 3.81 -1.52
C ILE A 426 -6.55 4.90 -1.80
N ASN A 427 -7.79 4.52 -2.10
CA ASN A 427 -8.92 5.42 -2.35
C ASN A 427 -8.71 6.38 -3.56
N GLU A 428 -7.79 6.06 -4.48
CA GLU A 428 -7.64 6.74 -5.78
C GLU A 428 -8.61 6.14 -6.81
N VAL A 429 -9.93 6.30 -6.56
CA VAL A 429 -10.99 5.59 -7.30
C VAL A 429 -11.04 5.95 -8.79
N ASP A 430 -10.86 7.22 -9.15
CA ASP A 430 -10.85 7.65 -10.56
C ASP A 430 -9.73 6.98 -11.36
N SER A 431 -8.53 6.95 -10.77
CA SER A 431 -7.35 6.27 -11.35
C SER A 431 -7.59 4.76 -11.46
N ALA A 432 -8.25 4.16 -10.47
CA ALA A 432 -8.62 2.74 -10.49
C ALA A 432 -9.58 2.42 -11.64
N ILE A 433 -10.62 3.24 -11.85
CA ILE A 433 -11.58 3.09 -12.96
C ILE A 433 -10.86 3.18 -14.31
N ALA A 434 -9.94 4.13 -14.48
CA ALA A 434 -9.16 4.25 -15.71
C ALA A 434 -8.32 2.98 -15.97
N ALA A 435 -7.67 2.45 -14.93
CA ALA A 435 -6.89 1.22 -15.04
C ALA A 435 -7.76 -0.01 -15.39
N PHE A 436 -8.92 -0.18 -14.73
CA PHE A 436 -9.84 -1.28 -15.05
C PHE A 436 -10.44 -1.16 -16.45
N ARG A 437 -10.83 0.04 -16.89
CA ARG A 437 -11.28 0.29 -18.27
C ARG A 437 -10.21 -0.13 -19.26
N ARG A 438 -8.95 0.21 -18.99
CA ARG A 438 -7.84 -0.20 -19.86
C ARG A 438 -7.66 -1.72 -19.92
N ALA A 439 -7.79 -2.42 -18.79
CA ALA A 439 -7.79 -3.89 -18.77
C ALA A 439 -8.93 -4.49 -19.62
N CYS A 440 -10.12 -3.90 -19.55
CA CYS A 440 -11.30 -4.33 -20.31
C CYS A 440 -11.18 -4.01 -21.81
N GLU A 441 -10.53 -2.90 -22.19
CA GLU A 441 -10.23 -2.58 -23.58
C GLU A 441 -9.28 -3.60 -24.21
N ILE A 442 -8.24 -3.99 -23.47
CA ILE A 442 -7.23 -4.97 -23.93
C ILE A 442 -7.85 -6.37 -24.01
N THR A 443 -8.64 -6.76 -23.02
CA THR A 443 -9.31 -8.07 -22.98
C THR A 443 -10.79 -7.88 -22.67
N PRO A 444 -11.64 -7.72 -23.70
CA PRO A 444 -13.07 -7.47 -23.53
C PRO A 444 -13.84 -8.57 -22.78
N THR A 445 -13.30 -9.78 -22.66
CA THR A 445 -13.91 -10.90 -21.92
C THR A 445 -13.30 -11.11 -20.54
N PHE A 446 -12.47 -10.17 -20.05
CA PHE A 446 -11.83 -10.30 -18.75
C PHE A 446 -12.80 -10.03 -17.60
N ALA A 447 -13.57 -11.07 -17.23
CA ALA A 447 -14.65 -11.00 -16.25
C ALA A 447 -14.23 -10.36 -14.92
N GLN A 448 -13.03 -10.67 -14.42
CA GLN A 448 -12.52 -10.12 -13.17
C GLN A 448 -12.35 -8.59 -13.24
N ALA A 449 -11.74 -8.09 -14.32
CA ALA A 449 -11.52 -6.65 -14.50
C ALA A 449 -12.84 -5.89 -14.69
N ARG A 450 -13.82 -6.49 -15.37
CA ARG A 450 -15.15 -5.90 -15.52
C ARG A 450 -15.93 -5.88 -14.23
N TRP A 451 -15.86 -6.95 -13.45
CA TRP A 451 -16.47 -6.96 -12.13
C TRP A 451 -15.81 -5.91 -11.22
N ASN A 452 -14.47 -5.83 -11.18
CA ASN A 452 -13.77 -4.78 -10.41
C ASN A 452 -14.13 -3.36 -10.89
N LEU A 453 -14.22 -3.15 -12.21
CA LEU A 453 -14.70 -1.90 -12.81
C LEU A 453 -16.11 -1.57 -12.30
N SER A 454 -17.00 -2.55 -12.22
CA SER A 454 -18.37 -2.35 -11.72
C SER A 454 -18.37 -1.85 -10.27
N LEU A 455 -17.57 -2.46 -9.39
CA LEU A 455 -17.46 -2.03 -7.99
C LEU A 455 -16.93 -0.61 -7.87
N ALA A 456 -15.90 -0.25 -8.65
CA ALA A 456 -15.32 1.09 -8.63
C ALA A 456 -16.30 2.15 -9.18
N LEU A 457 -17.00 1.85 -10.27
CA LEU A 457 -18.05 2.72 -10.83
C LEU A 457 -19.20 2.93 -9.84
N LEU A 458 -19.64 1.86 -9.17
CA LEU A 458 -20.68 1.96 -8.15
C LEU A 458 -20.24 2.79 -6.95
N LEU A 459 -18.98 2.63 -6.50
CA LEU A 459 -18.40 3.39 -5.41
C LEU A 459 -18.37 4.90 -5.71
N GLU A 460 -18.07 5.27 -6.96
CA GLU A 460 -18.10 6.65 -7.44
C GLU A 460 -19.53 7.18 -7.70
N GLY A 461 -20.56 6.34 -7.59
CA GLY A 461 -21.96 6.72 -7.86
C GLY A 461 -22.38 6.63 -9.34
N LYS A 462 -21.54 6.09 -10.23
CA LYS A 462 -21.83 5.86 -11.66
C LYS A 462 -22.67 4.60 -11.88
N PHE A 463 -23.86 4.57 -11.30
CA PHE A 463 -24.69 3.36 -11.16
C PHE A 463 -25.08 2.71 -12.49
N ALA A 464 -25.52 3.50 -13.46
CA ALA A 464 -25.92 2.97 -14.77
C ALA A 464 -24.77 2.26 -15.51
N GLU A 465 -23.53 2.71 -15.34
CA GLU A 465 -22.36 2.00 -15.87
C GLU A 465 -21.99 0.81 -15.01
N GLY A 466 -21.96 0.99 -13.68
CA GLY A 466 -21.63 -0.05 -12.72
C GLY A 466 -22.51 -1.29 -12.88
N TRP A 467 -23.83 -1.13 -12.93
CA TRP A 467 -24.74 -2.27 -13.07
C TRP A 467 -24.62 -3.01 -14.40
N ARG A 468 -24.21 -2.34 -15.49
CA ARG A 468 -23.94 -3.02 -16.76
C ARG A 468 -22.76 -3.99 -16.66
N GLU A 469 -21.74 -3.61 -15.90
CA GLU A 469 -20.54 -4.43 -15.73
C GLU A 469 -20.69 -5.46 -14.57
N TYR A 470 -21.63 -5.26 -13.65
CA TYR A 470 -21.76 -6.05 -12.42
C TYR A 470 -22.07 -7.55 -12.66
N ASP A 471 -22.78 -7.87 -13.73
CA ASP A 471 -23.16 -9.26 -14.05
C ASP A 471 -21.99 -10.12 -14.56
N TRP A 472 -20.84 -9.52 -14.89
CA TRP A 472 -19.62 -10.27 -15.20
C TRP A 472 -19.14 -11.14 -14.03
N ARG A 473 -19.53 -10.81 -12.80
CA ARG A 473 -19.28 -11.64 -11.62
C ARG A 473 -19.82 -13.07 -11.78
N LEU A 474 -20.93 -13.25 -12.51
CA LEU A 474 -21.56 -14.56 -12.72
C LEU A 474 -20.74 -15.46 -13.66
N SER A 475 -19.72 -14.91 -14.33
CA SER A 475 -18.75 -15.68 -15.12
C SER A 475 -17.53 -16.11 -14.29
N LEU A 476 -17.40 -15.64 -13.05
CA LEU A 476 -16.29 -15.98 -12.17
C LEU A 476 -16.60 -17.29 -11.41
N PRO A 477 -15.68 -18.26 -11.31
CA PRO A 477 -15.94 -19.54 -10.65
C PRO A 477 -16.46 -19.41 -9.22
N GLU A 478 -15.95 -18.44 -8.45
CA GLU A 478 -16.24 -18.27 -7.04
C GLU A 478 -17.60 -17.59 -6.75
N LEU A 479 -18.12 -16.79 -7.69
CA LEU A 479 -19.38 -16.05 -7.58
C LEU A 479 -20.50 -16.59 -8.49
N GLY A 480 -20.13 -17.24 -9.59
CA GLY A 480 -21.03 -17.74 -10.62
C GLY A 480 -21.38 -19.23 -10.50
N LYS A 481 -20.72 -19.98 -9.60
CA LYS A 481 -20.91 -21.44 -9.43
C LYS A 481 -22.38 -21.87 -9.35
N ASP A 482 -23.21 -21.07 -8.67
CA ASP A 482 -24.61 -21.42 -8.42
C ASP A 482 -25.50 -21.12 -9.64
N ARG A 483 -25.01 -20.37 -10.64
CA ARG A 483 -25.77 -20.07 -11.87
C ARG A 483 -26.20 -21.36 -12.57
N HIS A 484 -25.36 -22.39 -12.57
CA HIS A 484 -25.64 -23.67 -13.22
C HIS A 484 -26.67 -24.52 -12.47
N ARG A 485 -27.02 -24.16 -11.24
CA ARG A 485 -28.04 -24.85 -10.45
C ARG A 485 -29.46 -24.56 -10.95
N TYR A 486 -29.64 -23.42 -11.61
CA TYR A 486 -30.94 -22.96 -12.07
C TYR A 486 -31.10 -23.26 -13.56
N ALA A 487 -32.24 -23.86 -13.91
CA ALA A 487 -32.53 -24.33 -15.26
C ALA A 487 -33.48 -23.40 -16.02
N GLY A 488 -33.96 -22.32 -15.38
CA GLY A 488 -34.84 -21.36 -16.02
C GLY A 488 -34.10 -20.41 -16.97
N PRO A 489 -34.84 -19.73 -17.85
CA PRO A 489 -34.30 -18.62 -18.61
C PRO A 489 -33.98 -17.44 -17.66
N PRO A 490 -32.84 -16.75 -17.84
CA PRO A 490 -32.54 -15.53 -17.08
C PRO A 490 -33.61 -14.47 -17.38
N TRP A 491 -34.20 -13.91 -16.34
CA TRP A 491 -35.10 -12.77 -16.49
C TRP A 491 -34.29 -11.49 -16.74
N ASP A 492 -34.65 -10.79 -17.80
CA ASP A 492 -33.96 -9.58 -18.30
C ASP A 492 -34.76 -8.29 -18.08
N GLY A 493 -35.91 -8.38 -17.41
CA GLY A 493 -36.86 -7.27 -17.25
C GLY A 493 -38.07 -7.33 -18.19
N THR A 494 -38.18 -8.38 -19.01
CA THR A 494 -39.38 -8.64 -19.83
C THR A 494 -40.64 -8.85 -18.98
N GLU A 495 -41.83 -8.69 -19.60
CA GLU A 495 -43.13 -8.80 -18.92
C GLU A 495 -43.29 -10.09 -18.08
N ILE A 496 -43.59 -9.91 -16.80
CA ILE A 496 -43.55 -10.96 -15.77
C ILE A 496 -44.89 -11.14 -15.03
N SER A 497 -45.92 -10.33 -15.34
CA SER A 497 -47.24 -10.46 -14.71
C SER A 497 -47.84 -11.85 -14.93
N GLY A 498 -48.33 -12.46 -13.84
CA GLY A 498 -48.91 -13.80 -13.82
C GLY A 498 -47.88 -14.94 -13.91
N LYS A 499 -46.58 -14.66 -14.04
CA LYS A 499 -45.50 -15.66 -14.09
C LYS A 499 -44.84 -15.84 -12.72
N THR A 500 -44.13 -16.95 -12.56
CA THR A 500 -43.35 -17.25 -11.36
C THR A 500 -41.87 -16.93 -11.59
N LEU A 501 -41.30 -16.02 -10.80
CA LEU A 501 -39.87 -15.68 -10.85
C LEU A 501 -39.15 -16.28 -9.64
N LEU A 502 -38.06 -17.01 -9.90
CA LEU A 502 -37.13 -17.45 -8.87
C LEU A 502 -35.99 -16.44 -8.71
N LEU A 503 -35.95 -15.76 -7.57
CA LEU A 503 -34.81 -14.96 -7.14
C LEU A 503 -33.88 -15.82 -6.30
N TYR A 504 -32.57 -15.75 -6.52
CA TYR A 504 -31.61 -16.53 -5.74
C TYR A 504 -30.46 -15.69 -5.20
N ALA A 505 -30.07 -15.98 -3.96
CA ALA A 505 -28.90 -15.40 -3.32
C ALA A 505 -27.65 -16.23 -3.67
N GLU A 506 -26.61 -15.53 -4.12
CA GLU A 506 -25.36 -16.08 -4.65
C GLU A 506 -24.12 -15.42 -4.03
N GLN A 507 -24.29 -14.28 -3.35
CA GLN A 507 -23.22 -13.60 -2.61
C GLN A 507 -23.41 -13.70 -1.09
N GLY A 508 -22.76 -12.82 -0.31
CA GLY A 508 -22.75 -12.90 1.15
C GLY A 508 -24.11 -12.64 1.79
N LEU A 509 -24.22 -12.94 3.09
CA LEU A 509 -25.46 -12.74 3.85
C LEU A 509 -25.93 -11.28 3.84
N GLY A 510 -25.00 -10.32 3.95
CA GLY A 510 -25.32 -8.89 3.86
C GLY A 510 -25.87 -8.49 2.51
N ASP A 511 -25.31 -9.06 1.44
CA ASP A 511 -25.75 -8.84 0.06
C ASP A 511 -27.19 -9.35 -0.15
N ALA A 512 -27.45 -10.58 0.30
CA ALA A 512 -28.79 -11.15 0.24
C ALA A 512 -29.80 -10.27 1.00
N VAL A 513 -29.49 -9.88 2.24
CA VAL A 513 -30.36 -9.02 3.06
C VAL A 513 -30.59 -7.66 2.40
N GLN A 514 -29.56 -7.07 1.79
CA GLN A 514 -29.73 -5.79 1.12
C GLN A 514 -30.61 -5.90 -0.11
N PHE A 515 -30.42 -6.91 -0.96
CA PHE A 515 -31.06 -6.96 -2.27
C PHE A 515 -32.38 -7.71 -2.31
N VAL A 516 -32.73 -8.50 -1.28
CA VAL A 516 -34.07 -9.10 -1.16
C VAL A 516 -35.19 -8.05 -1.17
N ARG A 517 -34.91 -6.78 -0.85
CA ARG A 517 -35.86 -5.66 -0.94
C ARG A 517 -36.51 -5.52 -2.33
N TYR A 518 -35.80 -5.93 -3.39
CA TYR A 518 -36.33 -5.88 -4.75
C TYR A 518 -37.39 -6.96 -4.99
N ALA A 519 -37.48 -7.99 -4.14
CA ALA A 519 -38.50 -9.04 -4.27
C ALA A 519 -39.92 -8.45 -4.22
N SER A 520 -40.20 -7.52 -3.30
CA SER A 520 -41.50 -6.81 -3.26
C SER A 520 -41.70 -5.89 -4.47
N VAL A 521 -40.63 -5.29 -5.00
CA VAL A 521 -40.71 -4.48 -6.23
C VAL A 521 -41.12 -5.34 -7.42
N VAL A 522 -40.54 -6.54 -7.54
CA VAL A 522 -40.91 -7.52 -8.59
C VAL A 522 -42.33 -8.05 -8.39
N ALA A 523 -42.73 -8.36 -7.15
CA ALA A 523 -44.08 -8.85 -6.87
C ALA A 523 -45.16 -7.83 -7.28
N ARG A 524 -44.87 -6.52 -7.12
CA ARG A 524 -45.75 -5.44 -7.61
C ARG A 524 -45.89 -5.36 -9.13
N LEU A 525 -45.01 -6.01 -9.89
CA LEU A 525 -45.17 -6.22 -11.34
C LEU A 525 -46.16 -7.35 -11.66
N GLY A 526 -46.76 -8.00 -10.65
CA GLY A 526 -47.71 -9.10 -10.81
C GLY A 526 -47.08 -10.49 -10.86
N ALA A 527 -45.79 -10.63 -10.57
CA ALA A 527 -45.11 -11.92 -10.51
C ALA A 527 -45.36 -12.65 -9.18
N ARG A 528 -45.45 -13.98 -9.23
CA ARG A 528 -45.26 -14.82 -8.04
C ARG A 528 -43.77 -14.95 -7.76
N VAL A 529 -43.28 -14.32 -6.70
CA VAL A 529 -41.84 -14.29 -6.37
C VAL A 529 -41.47 -15.40 -5.40
N LEU A 530 -40.55 -16.26 -5.80
CA LEU A 530 -39.90 -17.26 -4.95
C LEU A 530 -38.49 -16.77 -4.63
N VAL A 531 -38.04 -16.90 -3.38
CA VAL A 531 -36.68 -16.51 -2.99
C VAL A 531 -35.90 -17.72 -2.47
N HIS A 532 -34.82 -18.08 -3.16
CA HIS A 532 -33.89 -19.12 -2.74
C HIS A 532 -32.74 -18.48 -1.95
N ALA A 533 -32.66 -18.78 -0.65
CA ALA A 533 -31.77 -18.10 0.29
C ALA A 533 -31.00 -19.07 1.19
N PRO A 534 -29.83 -18.66 1.71
CA PRO A 534 -29.12 -19.43 2.73
C PRO A 534 -30.03 -19.72 3.93
N ASP A 535 -29.91 -20.90 4.53
CA ASP A 535 -30.79 -21.36 5.62
C ASP A 535 -30.89 -20.37 6.77
N ALA A 536 -29.77 -19.71 7.09
CA ALA A 536 -29.68 -18.70 8.14
C ALA A 536 -30.53 -17.45 7.87
N LEU A 537 -30.99 -17.20 6.63
CA LEU A 537 -31.81 -16.07 6.25
C LEU A 537 -33.26 -16.44 5.92
N CYS A 538 -33.60 -17.72 5.82
CA CYS A 538 -34.94 -18.15 5.41
C CYS A 538 -36.04 -17.62 6.35
N GLY A 539 -35.83 -17.70 7.66
CA GLY A 539 -36.80 -17.21 8.65
C GLY A 539 -37.02 -15.70 8.57
N LEU A 540 -35.94 -14.95 8.31
CA LEU A 540 -35.99 -13.51 8.11
C LEU A 540 -36.65 -13.12 6.78
N PHE A 541 -36.32 -13.80 5.68
CA PHE A 541 -36.87 -13.48 4.36
C PHE A 541 -38.35 -13.83 4.25
N ALA A 542 -38.85 -14.77 5.06
CA ALA A 542 -40.28 -15.08 5.12
C ALA A 542 -41.14 -13.89 5.59
N SER A 543 -40.53 -12.87 6.20
CA SER A 543 -41.21 -11.63 6.60
C SER A 543 -41.23 -10.55 5.50
N VAL A 544 -40.51 -10.75 4.39
CA VAL A 544 -40.43 -9.76 3.31
C VAL A 544 -41.79 -9.66 2.62
N PRO A 545 -42.38 -8.46 2.51
CA PRO A 545 -43.70 -8.28 1.89
C PRO A 545 -43.77 -8.85 0.48
N ASP A 546 -44.92 -9.44 0.14
CA ASP A 546 -45.26 -9.95 -1.20
C ASP A 546 -44.38 -11.09 -1.75
N VAL A 547 -43.43 -11.62 -0.96
CA VAL A 547 -42.71 -12.85 -1.28
C VAL A 547 -43.64 -14.05 -1.09
N ALA A 548 -43.84 -14.83 -2.14
CA ALA A 548 -44.79 -15.95 -2.10
C ALA A 548 -44.24 -17.15 -1.33
N GLU A 549 -42.93 -17.39 -1.44
CA GLU A 549 -42.26 -18.52 -0.80
C GLU A 549 -40.77 -18.26 -0.66
N VAL A 550 -40.19 -18.72 0.46
CA VAL A 550 -38.75 -18.70 0.71
C VAL A 550 -38.24 -20.12 0.84
N LEU A 551 -37.21 -20.44 0.07
CA LEU A 551 -36.65 -21.77 -0.07
C LEU A 551 -35.22 -21.76 0.45
N SER A 552 -34.89 -22.76 1.26
CA SER A 552 -33.51 -23.05 1.67
C SER A 552 -32.66 -23.40 0.46
N VAL A 553 -31.39 -22.99 0.45
CA VAL A 553 -30.36 -23.42 -0.50
C VAL A 553 -30.18 -24.93 -0.56
N SER A 554 -30.74 -25.74 0.34
CA SER A 554 -30.75 -27.21 0.19
C SER A 554 -31.97 -27.74 -0.56
N ALA A 555 -33.04 -26.96 -0.67
CA ALA A 555 -34.29 -27.37 -1.30
C ALA A 555 -34.24 -27.29 -2.83
N GLU A 556 -35.02 -28.14 -3.47
CA GLU A 556 -35.29 -28.03 -4.90
C GLU A 556 -36.42 -27.02 -5.13
N PRO A 557 -36.22 -26.00 -5.98
CA PRO A 557 -37.27 -25.03 -6.24
C PRO A 557 -38.46 -25.69 -6.97
N PRO A 558 -39.71 -25.30 -6.67
CA PRO A 558 -40.86 -25.71 -7.45
C PRO A 558 -40.76 -25.15 -8.88
N ARG A 559 -41.70 -25.47 -9.77
CA ARG A 559 -41.68 -24.94 -11.15
C ARG A 559 -41.72 -23.39 -11.16
N TYR A 560 -40.80 -22.78 -11.90
CA TYR A 560 -40.73 -21.34 -12.17
C TYR A 560 -40.61 -21.08 -13.68
N ASP A 561 -40.95 -19.86 -14.11
CA ASP A 561 -40.93 -19.45 -15.52
C ASP A 561 -39.63 -18.75 -15.92
N ALA A 562 -38.95 -18.09 -14.97
CA ALA A 562 -37.65 -17.44 -15.15
C ALA A 562 -36.89 -17.34 -13.81
N ASP A 563 -35.60 -17.05 -13.87
CA ASP A 563 -34.76 -16.84 -12.69
C ASP A 563 -33.86 -15.60 -12.79
N LEU A 564 -33.45 -15.06 -11.64
CA LEU A 564 -32.48 -13.96 -11.57
C LEU A 564 -31.73 -13.97 -10.24
N ALA A 565 -30.41 -13.72 -10.30
CA ALA A 565 -29.62 -13.47 -9.11
C ALA A 565 -30.07 -12.18 -8.41
N LEU A 566 -30.17 -12.16 -7.08
CA LEU A 566 -30.62 -10.97 -6.33
C LEU A 566 -29.82 -9.71 -6.69
N MET A 567 -28.50 -9.84 -6.83
CA MET A 567 -27.61 -8.73 -7.13
C MET A 567 -27.69 -8.24 -8.59
N SER A 568 -28.44 -8.91 -9.45
CA SER A 568 -28.69 -8.49 -10.84
C SER A 568 -29.97 -7.65 -10.98
N LEU A 569 -30.81 -7.60 -9.95
CA LEU A 569 -32.05 -6.79 -9.93
C LEU A 569 -31.80 -5.29 -10.17
N PRO A 570 -30.76 -4.65 -9.59
CA PRO A 570 -30.52 -3.22 -9.83
C PRO A 570 -30.29 -2.88 -11.30
N ARG A 571 -29.67 -3.80 -12.07
CA ARG A 571 -29.50 -3.62 -13.52
C ARG A 571 -30.85 -3.64 -14.23
N VAL A 572 -31.72 -4.60 -13.90
CA VAL A 572 -33.05 -4.74 -14.51
C VAL A 572 -33.93 -3.52 -14.22
N PHE A 573 -33.87 -2.99 -13.00
CA PHE A 573 -34.63 -1.80 -12.61
C PHE A 573 -33.96 -0.47 -12.98
N GLY A 574 -32.77 -0.51 -13.60
CA GLY A 574 -32.02 0.70 -13.94
C GLY A 574 -31.71 1.57 -12.72
N THR A 575 -31.45 0.95 -11.57
CA THR A 575 -31.31 1.65 -10.29
C THR A 575 -30.23 2.72 -10.36
N THR A 576 -30.61 3.96 -10.10
CA THR A 576 -29.75 5.12 -9.89
C THR A 576 -29.75 5.49 -8.41
N LEU A 577 -28.93 6.46 -8.01
CA LEU A 577 -28.93 6.96 -6.63
C LEU A 577 -30.31 7.44 -6.16
N ASP A 578 -31.07 8.07 -7.06
CA ASP A 578 -32.39 8.63 -6.75
C ASP A 578 -33.52 7.59 -6.78
N THR A 579 -33.27 6.41 -7.35
CA THR A 579 -34.28 5.36 -7.55
C THR A 579 -33.98 4.10 -6.74
N ILE A 580 -33.02 4.15 -5.81
CA ILE A 580 -32.81 3.06 -4.84
C ILE A 580 -34.13 2.85 -4.07
N PRO A 581 -34.65 1.61 -3.98
CA PRO A 581 -35.79 1.32 -3.13
C PRO A 581 -35.33 1.40 -1.66
N CYS A 582 -35.40 2.60 -1.07
CA CYS A 582 -34.91 2.89 0.28
C CYS A 582 -35.99 2.80 1.36
N ASP A 583 -37.21 2.38 1.00
CA ASP A 583 -38.31 2.17 1.96
C ASP A 583 -37.93 1.09 2.97
N VAL A 584 -37.95 1.47 4.26
CA VAL A 584 -37.66 0.60 5.41
C VAL A 584 -38.74 0.78 6.48
N PRO A 585 -39.07 -0.26 7.26
CA PRO A 585 -38.52 -1.61 7.19
C PRO A 585 -39.11 -2.42 6.01
N TYR A 586 -38.32 -3.32 5.43
CA TYR A 586 -38.78 -4.31 4.44
C TYR A 586 -38.64 -5.75 4.94
N MET A 587 -38.27 -5.91 6.21
CA MET A 587 -38.16 -7.18 6.94
C MET A 587 -38.69 -6.98 8.36
N ASP A 588 -39.12 -8.05 9.00
CA ASP A 588 -39.62 -8.06 10.37
C ASP A 588 -39.16 -9.32 11.13
N VAL A 589 -39.32 -9.29 12.45
CA VAL A 589 -39.05 -10.38 13.38
C VAL A 589 -40.30 -10.65 14.21
N SER A 590 -40.63 -11.93 14.41
CA SER A 590 -41.82 -12.33 15.15
C SER A 590 -41.91 -11.71 16.55
N MET A 591 -43.12 -11.37 16.99
CA MET A 591 -43.37 -10.78 18.30
C MET A 591 -42.88 -11.66 19.45
N GLU A 592 -42.91 -12.98 19.28
CA GLU A 592 -42.37 -13.94 20.25
C GLU A 592 -40.85 -13.81 20.42
N ARG A 593 -40.10 -13.71 19.31
CA ARG A 593 -38.64 -13.51 19.35
C ARG A 593 -38.29 -12.13 19.92
N ARG A 594 -39.01 -11.08 19.53
CA ARG A 594 -38.87 -9.74 20.12
C ARG A 594 -39.12 -9.74 21.63
N HIS A 595 -40.11 -10.49 22.11
CA HIS A 595 -40.36 -10.63 23.55
C HIS A 595 -39.18 -11.29 24.27
N ARG A 596 -38.67 -12.42 23.75
CA ARG A 596 -37.47 -13.08 24.30
C ARG A 596 -36.24 -12.19 24.27
N ALA A 597 -36.08 -11.36 23.23
CA ALA A 597 -35.00 -10.39 23.15
C ALA A 597 -35.13 -9.33 24.26
N ARG A 598 -36.34 -8.77 24.50
CA ARG A 598 -36.57 -7.82 25.59
C ARG A 598 -36.24 -8.40 26.97
N GLU A 599 -36.58 -9.65 27.22
CA GLU A 599 -36.23 -10.33 28.48
C GLU A 599 -34.71 -10.42 28.66
N LYS A 600 -33.96 -10.73 27.59
CA LYS A 600 -32.49 -10.78 27.62
C LYS A 600 -31.86 -9.40 27.81
N LEU A 601 -32.48 -8.35 27.28
CA LEU A 601 -31.98 -6.98 27.38
C LEU A 601 -32.29 -6.31 28.74
N ALA A 602 -33.04 -6.95 29.65
CA ALA A 602 -33.64 -6.32 30.84
C ALA A 602 -32.67 -5.97 32.00
N LEU A 603 -31.68 -5.11 31.74
CA LEU A 603 -30.92 -4.34 32.73
C LEU A 603 -31.17 -2.84 32.50
N GLY A 604 -31.75 -2.16 33.51
CA GLY A 604 -31.92 -0.70 33.60
C GLY A 604 -32.69 -0.01 32.46
N ARG A 605 -34.01 0.22 32.61
CA ARG A 605 -34.86 0.96 31.64
C ARG A 605 -34.46 2.43 31.39
N THR A 606 -33.40 2.91 32.02
CA THR A 606 -32.91 4.30 32.00
C THR A 606 -31.62 4.49 31.21
N LEU A 607 -30.98 3.42 30.73
CA LEU A 607 -29.73 3.49 29.96
C LEU A 607 -30.00 3.31 28.46
N LEU A 608 -29.18 3.93 27.63
CA LEU A 608 -29.17 3.75 26.18
C LEU A 608 -28.64 2.35 25.84
N LYS A 609 -29.46 1.47 25.25
CA LYS A 609 -29.06 0.11 24.88
C LYS A 609 -28.36 0.09 23.52
N VAL A 610 -27.06 -0.21 23.50
CA VAL A 610 -26.22 -0.17 22.31
C VAL A 610 -25.68 -1.56 21.95
N GLY A 611 -25.96 -2.02 20.73
CA GLY A 611 -25.38 -3.22 20.15
C GLY A 611 -24.04 -2.96 19.47
N LEU A 612 -23.05 -3.84 19.64
CA LEU A 612 -21.72 -3.68 19.05
C LEU A 612 -21.26 -4.92 18.25
N ALA A 613 -20.80 -4.72 17.01
CA ALA A 613 -20.10 -5.73 16.21
C ALA A 613 -18.90 -5.13 15.47
N TRP A 614 -17.69 -5.62 15.73
CA TRP A 614 -16.42 -4.97 15.36
C TRP A 614 -15.56 -5.75 14.37
N ALA A 615 -15.94 -6.98 14.04
CA ALA A 615 -15.24 -7.80 13.07
C ALA A 615 -16.21 -8.58 12.17
N GLY A 616 -15.82 -8.75 10.91
CA GLY A 616 -16.49 -9.62 9.96
C GLY A 616 -15.99 -11.07 10.04
N SER A 617 -16.37 -11.85 9.03
CA SER A 617 -15.90 -13.23 8.88
C SER A 617 -14.48 -13.24 8.32
N LYS A 618 -13.59 -14.03 8.93
CA LYS A 618 -12.22 -14.28 8.42
C LYS A 618 -12.20 -14.90 7.01
N ALA A 619 -13.30 -15.53 6.59
CA ALA A 619 -13.45 -16.07 5.24
C ALA A 619 -13.64 -14.97 4.17
N HIS A 620 -13.92 -13.74 4.58
CA HIS A 620 -14.06 -12.60 3.69
C HIS A 620 -12.67 -12.05 3.32
N THR A 621 -12.38 -11.96 2.03
CA THR A 621 -11.06 -11.56 1.51
C THR A 621 -10.60 -10.18 1.98
N ASN A 622 -11.53 -9.24 2.16
CA ASN A 622 -11.27 -7.88 2.66
C ASN A 622 -11.50 -7.70 4.18
N ASP A 623 -11.64 -8.77 4.97
CA ASP A 623 -11.97 -8.67 6.41
C ASP A 623 -10.96 -7.83 7.20
N ARG A 624 -9.68 -8.00 6.89
CA ARG A 624 -8.58 -7.30 7.55
C ARG A 624 -8.68 -5.77 7.47
N ASN A 625 -9.25 -5.24 6.38
CA ASN A 625 -9.41 -3.81 6.17
C ASN A 625 -10.67 -3.28 6.88
N ARG A 626 -11.79 -4.01 6.77
CA ARG A 626 -13.09 -3.59 7.34
C ARG A 626 -13.23 -3.84 8.84
N SER A 627 -12.45 -4.73 9.42
CA SER A 627 -12.54 -5.11 10.83
C SER A 627 -11.62 -4.28 11.74
N CYS A 628 -12.08 -4.04 12.97
CA CYS A 628 -11.35 -3.32 14.00
C CYS A 628 -11.11 -4.24 15.20
N ARG A 629 -9.95 -4.15 15.87
CA ARG A 629 -9.76 -4.88 17.14
C ARG A 629 -10.63 -4.24 18.23
N LEU A 630 -11.25 -5.05 19.09
CA LEU A 630 -12.08 -4.53 20.18
C LEU A 630 -11.30 -3.59 21.11
N SER A 631 -10.00 -3.82 21.29
CA SER A 631 -9.13 -2.96 22.11
C SER A 631 -9.06 -1.52 21.60
N MET A 632 -9.21 -1.27 20.29
CA MET A 632 -9.24 0.08 19.74
C MET A 632 -10.58 0.79 20.05
N LEU A 633 -11.64 0.03 20.32
CA LEU A 633 -12.96 0.53 20.69
C LEU A 633 -13.10 0.79 22.20
N ALA A 634 -12.06 0.54 22.99
CA ALA A 634 -12.09 0.72 24.45
C ALA A 634 -12.63 2.10 24.91
N PRO A 635 -12.30 3.23 24.24
CA PRO A 635 -12.84 4.54 24.61
C PRO A 635 -14.37 4.66 24.53
N LEU A 636 -15.05 3.79 23.77
CA LEU A 636 -16.52 3.78 23.71
C LEU A 636 -17.13 3.33 25.04
N PHE A 637 -16.49 2.41 25.76
CA PHE A 637 -16.99 1.87 27.02
C PHE A 637 -16.84 2.85 28.19
N GLU A 638 -16.11 3.95 28.01
CA GLU A 638 -15.99 5.03 28.99
C GLU A 638 -17.17 6.02 28.94
N VAL A 639 -18.03 5.92 27.92
CA VAL A 639 -19.21 6.78 27.79
C VAL A 639 -20.27 6.38 28.84
N PRO A 640 -20.61 7.26 29.80
CA PRO A 640 -21.61 6.95 30.81
C PRO A 640 -23.02 6.90 30.20
N GLY A 641 -23.94 6.22 30.87
CA GLY A 641 -25.34 6.15 30.44
C GLY A 641 -25.63 5.10 29.36
N VAL A 642 -24.65 4.26 29.00
CA VAL A 642 -24.78 3.25 27.93
C VAL A 642 -24.76 1.83 28.50
N ALA A 643 -25.71 1.02 28.07
CA ALA A 643 -25.73 -0.43 28.29
C ALA A 643 -25.28 -1.14 27.01
N TRP A 644 -24.16 -1.87 27.08
CA TRP A 644 -23.53 -2.51 25.92
C TRP A 644 -23.97 -3.97 25.75
N TYR A 645 -24.28 -4.35 24.51
CA TYR A 645 -24.64 -5.70 24.12
C TYR A 645 -23.82 -6.14 22.91
N SER A 646 -23.19 -7.32 22.98
CA SER A 646 -22.45 -7.86 21.85
C SER A 646 -23.41 -8.37 20.77
N LEU A 647 -23.15 -7.99 19.52
CA LEU A 647 -23.71 -8.59 18.31
C LEU A 647 -22.63 -9.33 17.52
N GLN A 648 -21.43 -9.48 18.10
CA GLN A 648 -20.28 -10.09 17.44
C GLN A 648 -20.40 -11.61 17.41
N HIS A 649 -20.37 -12.16 16.20
CA HIS A 649 -20.28 -13.60 15.95
C HIS A 649 -18.83 -14.05 15.78
N GLY A 650 -18.56 -15.33 16.04
CA GLY A 650 -17.27 -15.99 15.80
C GLY A 650 -16.17 -15.64 16.80
N ASP A 651 -14.93 -16.07 16.49
CA ASP A 651 -13.77 -15.99 17.40
C ASP A 651 -13.47 -14.60 17.96
N ALA A 652 -13.85 -13.54 17.23
CA ALA A 652 -13.62 -12.17 17.66
C ALA A 652 -14.33 -11.83 18.97
N ALA A 653 -15.44 -12.52 19.30
CA ALA A 653 -16.16 -12.36 20.56
C ALA A 653 -15.29 -12.70 21.79
N ALA A 654 -14.27 -13.55 21.65
CA ALA A 654 -13.35 -13.87 22.74
C ALA A 654 -12.54 -12.65 23.24
N GLN A 655 -12.43 -11.59 22.43
CA GLN A 655 -11.75 -10.35 22.81
C GLN A 655 -12.45 -9.60 23.96
N ILE A 656 -13.74 -9.86 24.21
CA ILE A 656 -14.49 -9.20 25.29
C ILE A 656 -13.81 -9.43 26.65
N ALA A 657 -13.30 -10.64 26.87
CA ALA A 657 -12.68 -11.02 28.14
C ALA A 657 -11.34 -10.29 28.42
N SER A 658 -10.71 -9.70 27.41
CA SER A 658 -9.37 -9.09 27.51
C SER A 658 -9.36 -7.56 27.38
N VAL A 659 -10.51 -6.92 27.16
CA VAL A 659 -10.62 -5.46 26.99
C VAL A 659 -11.31 -4.83 28.20
N GLN A 660 -10.63 -3.90 28.85
CA GLN A 660 -11.18 -3.15 29.98
C GLN A 660 -12.43 -2.37 29.55
N GLY A 661 -13.48 -2.37 30.38
CA GLY A 661 -14.78 -1.77 30.08
C GLY A 661 -15.69 -2.66 29.23
N ALA A 662 -15.13 -3.44 28.29
CA ALA A 662 -15.90 -4.38 27.49
C ALA A 662 -16.42 -5.58 28.32
N THR A 663 -15.78 -5.93 29.43
CA THR A 663 -16.21 -7.04 30.29
C THR A 663 -17.59 -6.87 30.91
N ALA A 664 -18.12 -5.64 30.94
CA ALA A 664 -19.49 -5.34 31.36
C ALA A 664 -20.52 -5.47 30.22
N MET A 665 -20.07 -5.66 28.97
CA MET A 665 -20.94 -5.89 27.83
C MET A 665 -21.60 -7.26 27.93
N ALA A 666 -22.92 -7.32 27.74
CA ALA A 666 -23.63 -8.59 27.69
C ALA A 666 -23.15 -9.40 26.48
N PRO A 667 -22.59 -10.61 26.65
CA PRO A 667 -22.09 -11.40 25.54
C PRO A 667 -23.24 -11.96 24.71
N LEU A 668 -23.00 -12.14 23.41
CA LEU A 668 -23.89 -12.94 22.56
C LEU A 668 -23.67 -14.41 22.94
N LEU A 669 -24.75 -15.13 23.22
CA LEU A 669 -24.64 -16.56 23.53
C LEU A 669 -24.09 -17.33 22.31
N PRO A 670 -23.34 -18.42 22.53
CA PRO A 670 -23.03 -19.37 21.46
C PRO A 670 -24.32 -19.85 20.78
N ASP A 671 -24.25 -20.12 19.47
CA ASP A 671 -25.33 -20.71 18.65
C ASP A 671 -26.61 -19.86 18.49
N VAL A 672 -26.52 -18.55 18.71
CA VAL A 672 -27.63 -17.62 18.43
C VAL A 672 -27.86 -17.54 16.92
N SER A 673 -29.10 -17.82 16.49
CA SER A 673 -29.48 -17.72 15.07
C SER A 673 -29.45 -16.26 14.58
N LEU A 674 -29.41 -16.06 13.25
CA LEU A 674 -29.54 -14.70 12.69
C LEU A 674 -30.90 -14.09 12.99
N ASP A 675 -31.97 -14.89 13.03
CA ASP A 675 -33.29 -14.43 13.47
C ASP A 675 -33.29 -13.91 14.91
N ASP A 676 -32.59 -14.59 15.82
CA ASP A 676 -32.45 -14.14 17.21
C ASP A 676 -31.55 -12.91 17.32
N THR A 677 -30.50 -12.82 16.48
CA THR A 677 -29.66 -11.61 16.37
C THR A 677 -30.48 -10.42 15.86
N ALA A 678 -31.31 -10.63 14.84
CA ALA A 678 -32.24 -9.63 14.33
C ALA A 678 -33.28 -9.22 15.39
N ALA A 679 -33.74 -10.15 16.22
CA ALA A 679 -34.63 -9.86 17.35
C ALA A 679 -33.95 -8.94 18.38
N LEU A 680 -32.68 -9.17 18.69
CA LEU A 680 -31.90 -8.27 19.55
C LEU A 680 -31.77 -6.88 18.91
N ILE A 681 -31.37 -6.81 17.64
CA ILE A 681 -31.27 -5.56 16.87
C ILE A 681 -32.58 -4.76 16.90
N ALA A 682 -33.74 -5.42 16.75
CA ALA A 682 -35.05 -4.79 16.78
C ALA A 682 -35.38 -4.09 18.11
N GLU A 683 -34.79 -4.55 19.22
CA GLU A 683 -35.07 -4.08 20.58
C GLU A 683 -33.94 -3.19 21.17
N LEU A 684 -32.84 -3.03 20.44
CA LEU A 684 -31.75 -2.09 20.78
C LEU A 684 -32.09 -0.67 20.30
N ASP A 685 -31.56 0.33 21.00
CA ASP A 685 -31.81 1.75 20.70
C ASP A 685 -30.86 2.26 19.61
N LEU A 686 -29.62 1.74 19.59
CA LEU A 686 -28.60 2.04 18.60
C LEU A 686 -27.75 0.79 18.32
N ILE A 687 -27.34 0.63 17.06
CA ILE A 687 -26.37 -0.40 16.65
C ILE A 687 -25.10 0.33 16.19
N ILE A 688 -23.94 -0.07 16.70
CA ILE A 688 -22.64 0.37 16.20
C ILE A 688 -21.96 -0.84 15.59
N SER A 689 -21.60 -0.78 14.30
CA SER A 689 -20.96 -1.92 13.65
C SER A 689 -19.97 -1.51 12.58
N VAL A 690 -18.89 -2.28 12.42
CA VAL A 690 -18.15 -2.24 11.15
C VAL A 690 -19.03 -2.79 10.03
N ASP A 691 -18.71 -2.49 8.77
CA ASP A 691 -19.45 -3.04 7.61
C ASP A 691 -19.56 -4.57 7.74
N THR A 692 -20.75 -5.11 8.03
CA THR A 692 -21.07 -6.55 8.22
C THR A 692 -22.55 -6.80 7.93
N SER A 693 -22.99 -8.06 7.92
CA SER A 693 -24.42 -8.40 7.82
C SER A 693 -25.28 -7.75 8.91
N ILE A 694 -24.70 -7.42 10.08
CA ILE A 694 -25.40 -6.72 11.17
C ILE A 694 -25.90 -5.35 10.71
N VAL A 695 -25.10 -4.62 9.93
CA VAL A 695 -25.47 -3.31 9.37
C VAL A 695 -26.68 -3.45 8.46
N HIS A 696 -26.66 -4.45 7.57
CA HIS A 696 -27.75 -4.69 6.62
C HIS A 696 -29.04 -5.14 7.31
N ILE A 697 -28.94 -5.97 8.34
CA ILE A 697 -30.09 -6.40 9.15
C ILE A 697 -30.68 -5.19 9.90
N ALA A 698 -29.85 -4.37 10.54
CA ALA A 698 -30.30 -3.16 11.23
C ALA A 698 -31.01 -2.18 10.27
N GLY A 699 -30.43 -1.96 9.10
CA GLY A 699 -31.04 -1.14 8.06
C GLY A 699 -32.36 -1.71 7.53
N ALA A 700 -32.44 -3.02 7.29
CA ALA A 700 -33.66 -3.68 6.82
C ALA A 700 -34.82 -3.61 7.83
N LEU A 701 -34.49 -3.61 9.13
CA LEU A 701 -35.43 -3.47 10.24
C LEU A 701 -35.71 -2.00 10.64
N ALA A 702 -35.21 -1.03 9.87
CA ALA A 702 -35.33 0.40 10.15
C ALA A 702 -34.83 0.81 11.54
N ARG A 703 -33.72 0.21 11.99
CA ARG A 703 -33.09 0.55 13.28
C ARG A 703 -31.97 1.58 13.09
N PRO A 704 -31.79 2.53 14.03
CA PRO A 704 -30.64 3.43 14.01
C PRO A 704 -29.33 2.65 14.05
N CYS A 705 -28.43 2.90 13.10
CA CYS A 705 -27.14 2.22 13.05
C CYS A 705 -26.01 3.17 12.64
N TRP A 706 -24.91 3.13 13.39
CA TRP A 706 -23.67 3.81 13.09
C TRP A 706 -22.66 2.82 12.52
N VAL A 707 -22.24 3.08 11.29
CA VAL A 707 -21.35 2.20 10.54
C VAL A 707 -19.93 2.74 10.58
N LEU A 708 -18.99 1.91 11.03
CA LEU A 708 -17.57 2.23 11.05
C LEU A 708 -16.93 1.71 9.74
N LEU A 709 -16.46 2.63 8.91
CA LEU A 709 -15.97 2.34 7.57
C LEU A 709 -14.45 2.52 7.47
N PRO A 710 -13.75 1.61 6.77
CA PRO A 710 -12.34 1.78 6.46
C PRO A 710 -12.10 2.93 5.47
N PHE A 711 -10.84 3.31 5.30
CA PHE A 711 -10.43 4.40 4.41
C PHE A 711 -10.88 4.19 2.95
N ALA A 712 -10.73 2.96 2.43
CA ALA A 712 -11.32 2.52 1.17
C ALA A 712 -12.55 1.65 1.47
N PRO A 713 -13.77 2.21 1.41
CA PRO A 713 -15.01 1.52 1.80
C PRO A 713 -15.55 0.61 0.70
N ASP A 714 -16.50 -0.26 1.04
CA ASP A 714 -17.32 -0.96 0.06
C ASP A 714 -18.18 0.04 -0.76
N TRP A 715 -18.46 -0.31 -2.01
CA TRP A 715 -19.14 0.54 -2.97
C TRP A 715 -20.54 1.00 -2.52
N ARG A 716 -21.21 0.21 -1.67
CA ARG A 716 -22.55 0.53 -1.14
C ARG A 716 -22.59 1.83 -0.34
N TRP A 717 -21.45 2.20 0.23
CA TRP A 717 -21.34 3.35 1.11
C TRP A 717 -20.94 4.62 0.37
N LEU A 718 -20.58 4.55 -0.92
CA LEU A 718 -20.09 5.70 -1.72
C LEU A 718 -18.87 6.41 -1.09
N LEU A 719 -18.45 7.51 -1.70
CA LEU A 719 -17.38 8.38 -1.23
C LEU A 719 -17.93 9.70 -0.67
N GLY A 720 -17.30 10.21 0.40
CA GLY A 720 -17.49 11.59 0.85
C GLY A 720 -18.83 11.91 1.54
N ARG A 721 -19.54 10.89 2.06
CA ARG A 721 -20.87 11.04 2.67
C ARG A 721 -20.96 10.44 4.06
N ASP A 722 -21.75 11.00 4.95
CA ASP A 722 -22.01 10.45 6.29
C ASP A 722 -23.39 9.78 6.42
N ASP A 723 -24.16 9.70 5.33
CA ASP A 723 -25.46 9.04 5.21
C ASP A 723 -25.39 7.80 4.30
N SER A 724 -26.41 6.92 4.38
CA SER A 724 -26.56 5.80 3.46
C SER A 724 -27.78 5.99 2.54
N PRO A 725 -27.60 6.01 1.21
CA PRO A 725 -28.74 6.08 0.29
C PRO A 725 -29.55 4.78 0.25
N TRP A 726 -28.98 3.67 0.75
CA TRP A 726 -29.65 2.38 0.85
C TRP A 726 -30.47 2.23 2.13
N TYR A 727 -30.08 2.92 3.20
CA TYR A 727 -30.70 2.80 4.51
C TYR A 727 -30.77 4.17 5.19
N PRO A 728 -31.94 4.84 5.16
CA PRO A 728 -32.11 6.17 5.72
C PRO A 728 -31.85 6.27 7.24
N THR A 729 -31.83 5.14 7.96
CA THR A 729 -31.58 5.09 9.41
C THR A 729 -30.11 4.96 9.78
N LEU A 730 -29.21 4.90 8.78
CA LEU A 730 -27.77 4.70 9.01
C LEU A 730 -26.99 6.00 8.97
N LYS A 731 -25.98 6.09 9.83
CA LYS A 731 -24.94 7.11 9.83
C LYS A 731 -23.57 6.47 9.63
N LEU A 732 -22.72 7.07 8.82
CA LEU A 732 -21.42 6.53 8.45
C LEU A 732 -20.29 7.33 9.11
N PHE A 733 -19.31 6.62 9.65
CA PHE A 733 -18.08 7.17 10.22
C PHE A 733 -16.90 6.56 9.47
N ARG A 734 -16.04 7.41 8.88
CA ARG A 734 -15.01 6.97 7.94
C ARG A 734 -13.62 7.27 8.48
N GLN A 735 -12.70 6.35 8.26
CA GLN A 735 -11.30 6.65 8.50
C GLN A 735 -10.83 7.81 7.62
N PRO A 736 -10.16 8.83 8.18
CA PRO A 736 -9.57 9.92 7.39
C PRO A 736 -8.28 9.48 6.68
N ALA A 737 -7.61 8.43 7.18
CA ALA A 737 -6.43 7.83 6.60
C ALA A 737 -6.44 6.31 6.86
N MET A 738 -5.70 5.55 6.05
CA MET A 738 -5.60 4.10 6.26
C MET A 738 -5.25 3.72 7.69
N ARG A 739 -6.04 2.81 8.26
CA ARG A 739 -5.87 2.24 9.60
C ARG A 739 -6.05 3.23 10.75
N ASP A 740 -6.50 4.46 10.48
CA ASP A 740 -6.83 5.43 11.52
C ASP A 740 -8.21 5.16 12.12
N TRP A 741 -8.31 4.03 12.84
CA TRP A 741 -9.50 3.70 13.62
C TRP A 741 -9.65 4.60 14.85
N GLU A 742 -8.57 5.20 15.35
CA GLU A 742 -8.58 6.06 16.53
C GLU A 742 -9.43 7.31 16.30
N SER A 743 -9.25 8.00 15.16
CA SER A 743 -10.07 9.15 14.78
C SER A 743 -11.56 8.80 14.66
N VAL A 744 -11.87 7.62 14.09
CA VAL A 744 -13.24 7.13 13.97
C VAL A 744 -13.86 6.91 15.34
N VAL A 745 -13.15 6.22 16.24
CA VAL A 745 -13.61 5.92 17.60
C VAL A 745 -13.81 7.19 18.41
N ALA A 746 -12.91 8.17 18.29
CA ALA A 746 -13.05 9.45 18.97
C ALA A 746 -14.33 10.21 18.55
N GLN A 747 -14.63 10.24 17.25
CA GLN A 747 -15.86 10.87 16.73
C GLN A 747 -17.12 10.14 17.23
N VAL A 748 -17.11 8.81 17.19
CA VAL A 748 -18.22 7.97 17.68
C VAL A 748 -18.43 8.17 19.18
N ALA A 749 -17.37 8.17 19.99
CA ALA A 749 -17.44 8.39 21.43
C ALA A 749 -18.06 9.77 21.76
N ALA A 750 -17.64 10.82 21.04
CA ALA A 750 -18.15 12.17 21.23
C ALA A 750 -19.65 12.26 20.93
N GLN A 751 -20.10 11.68 19.82
CA GLN A 751 -21.52 11.67 19.46
C GLN A 751 -22.35 10.77 20.41
N LEU A 752 -21.79 9.65 20.85
CA LEU A 752 -22.45 8.75 21.79
C LEU A 752 -22.69 9.42 23.14
N ARG A 753 -21.72 10.20 23.64
CA ARG A 753 -21.88 11.01 24.87
C ARG A 753 -23.03 11.99 24.75
N SER A 754 -23.15 12.67 23.61
CA SER A 754 -24.27 13.60 23.36
C SER A 754 -25.61 12.86 23.37
N LEU A 755 -25.68 11.70 22.73
CA LEU A 755 -26.91 10.90 22.66
C LEU A 755 -27.32 10.33 24.03
N ALA A 756 -26.36 9.83 24.82
CA ALA A 756 -26.63 9.25 26.13
C ALA A 756 -26.93 10.28 27.23
N SER A 757 -26.71 11.58 26.95
CA SER A 757 -27.03 12.69 27.85
C SER A 757 -28.48 13.19 27.75
N HIS A 758 -29.23 12.68 26.77
CA HIS A 758 -30.65 12.94 26.54
C HIS A 758 -31.47 11.70 26.87
#